data_AF-A0A9Y2NHJ0-F1
#
_entry.id   AF-A0A9Y2NHJ0-F1
#
_cell.length_a   1.000
_cell.length_b   1.000
_cell.length_c   1.000
_cell.angle_alpha   90.00
_cell.angle_beta   90.00
_cell.angle_gamma   90.00
#
_symmetry.space_group_name_H-M   'P 1'
#
loop_
_entity.id
_entity.type
_entity.pdbx_description
1 polymer ?
#
loop_
_entity_poly.entity_id
_entity_poly.type
_entity_poly.pdbx_seq_one_letter_code
_entity_poly.pdbx_strand_id
1 'polypeptide(L)'
;MVPFATRPVREATYDALALVQAWLADERFAAAKLALLTSGAVVTEDGDGPADPALAAVWGLVRSAQSEHPGRFVLVDSDGSAEPAAALATGENQIALRAGAARVARLAKEPDALTVPAGDWRVDIAERGTLDGLTVVPCPEFAEPVAPGAVRISVRAAGVNFRDVLNTLGMYPGPATPPGLEGAGVVTAVGAGVTRFAPGDRVMGMFGGAFGPVAEVDERMLCRLPAGMSFAQGASVPVVFLTALYALTDLGDLQPGETVLVHAAAGGVGMAAVQLARHLGAEVYGTASPGKWATLRASGLADDHIASSRTLDFEAEFRAATGGRGVDVVLDSLAGDFVDASLRLLPRGGRFLEMGKTDVRDAERVAAEHPGVRYQAFDLVEAGYDRIRELFDRLLEWFEAGVLTPVPVTAWDVRRAPAAFRHVSQAKHVGKVVLTVPAPLDAHGTVLITGGTGGLGRLLARHLAGSGVRHLLLASRRGPAAEGVDELRAELSSLGAETTVAACDAADREALAELLAGVPEEHPLTAVVHAAGVLDDGLVGALTPERLDAVLRPKVSAAANLDELTRHLDLSAFVLFSSAAGVLGAPGQANYAAANAFLDALARQRRAAGLPALALAWGPWLPAGGMTAGLSEADVRRMARSGLPPLPADQGLALFDAALGAPDAVLVPMLVDARVLASTDVPEQLRGVVRTAVRRRTAAAGAAEADLRQRLAGTSGEDRRQALVELVCAQVGAVLGYGGAETVDPLRVFKELGFDSLTAVELRNRLSAVSGIRLPATLIFDYPTPAALAGYVGGELFPESLEATPEVGDEEREIRAALASIPVARFREAGLLEAVLKLRDGDPAVESPEDDAFGEMAVDDLVRLALGDE
;
A
#
# COMPACT_ATOMS: atom_id res chain seq x y z
N MET A 1 -10.95 -9.12 20.81
CA MET A 1 -10.65 -9.17 19.37
C MET A 1 -11.88 -8.71 18.62
N VAL A 2 -11.74 -7.82 17.64
CA VAL A 2 -12.88 -7.32 16.85
C VAL A 2 -12.59 -7.57 15.37
N PRO A 3 -13.43 -8.33 14.64
CA PRO A 3 -13.30 -8.47 13.20
C PRO A 3 -13.67 -7.16 12.49
N PHE A 4 -12.91 -6.83 11.45
CA PHE A 4 -13.11 -5.63 10.65
C PHE A 4 -13.19 -6.00 9.17
N ALA A 5 -14.34 -5.72 8.55
CA ALA A 5 -14.64 -6.11 7.17
C ALA A 5 -14.49 -4.93 6.19
N THR A 6 -14.30 -5.24 4.92
CA THR A 6 -14.26 -4.25 3.83
C THR A 6 -15.54 -3.43 3.77
N ARG A 7 -15.38 -2.10 3.71
CA ARG A 7 -16.43 -1.08 3.54
C ARG A 7 -15.85 0.09 2.74
N PRO A 8 -16.67 1.02 2.23
CA PRO A 8 -16.17 2.31 1.74
C PRO A 8 -15.21 2.92 2.77
N VAL A 9 -14.07 3.43 2.29
CA VAL A 9 -12.95 3.90 3.14
C VAL A 9 -13.35 4.89 4.23
N ARG A 10 -14.33 5.77 3.98
CA ARG A 10 -14.85 6.71 4.99
C ARG A 10 -15.54 5.98 6.14
N GLU A 11 -16.46 5.08 5.82
CA GLU A 11 -17.15 4.24 6.81
C GLU A 11 -16.15 3.40 7.61
N ALA A 12 -15.22 2.73 6.92
CA ALA A 12 -14.18 1.93 7.57
C ALA A 12 -13.33 2.77 8.55
N THR A 13 -12.93 3.98 8.16
CA THR A 13 -12.10 4.83 9.04
C THR A 13 -12.90 5.47 10.17
N TYR A 14 -14.19 5.76 9.99
CA TYR A 14 -15.09 6.21 11.05
C TYR A 14 -15.33 5.14 12.10
N ASP A 15 -15.65 3.92 11.67
CA ASP A 15 -15.87 2.81 12.57
C ASP A 15 -14.59 2.49 13.37
N ALA A 16 -13.42 2.54 12.73
CA ALA A 16 -12.15 2.36 13.39
C ALA A 16 -11.86 3.48 14.40
N LEU A 17 -12.12 4.75 14.04
CA LEU A 17 -11.95 5.89 14.94
C LEU A 17 -12.86 5.78 16.17
N ALA A 18 -14.15 5.53 15.95
CA ALA A 18 -15.15 5.37 17.00
C ALA A 18 -14.79 4.21 17.95
N LEU A 19 -14.35 3.07 17.40
CA LEU A 19 -13.89 1.94 18.18
C LEU A 19 -12.67 2.27 19.05
N VAL A 20 -11.67 2.94 18.47
CA VAL A 20 -10.46 3.36 19.18
C VAL A 20 -10.79 4.35 20.30
N GLN A 21 -11.63 5.35 20.02
CA GLN A 21 -12.05 6.35 21.01
C GLN A 21 -12.85 5.72 22.16
N ALA A 22 -13.82 4.87 21.83
CA ALA A 22 -14.62 4.16 22.84
C ALA A 22 -13.74 3.26 23.73
N TRP A 23 -12.77 2.56 23.14
CA TRP A 23 -11.83 1.72 23.88
C TRP A 23 -10.91 2.51 24.82
N LEU A 24 -10.50 3.71 24.41
CA LEU A 24 -9.64 4.58 25.20
C LEU A 24 -10.39 5.26 26.34
N ALA A 25 -11.67 5.60 26.13
CA ALA A 25 -12.52 6.25 27.12
C ALA A 25 -13.01 5.31 28.23
N ASP A 26 -13.07 4.01 27.99
CA ASP A 26 -13.55 3.03 28.95
C ASP A 26 -12.43 2.53 29.88
N GLU A 27 -12.48 2.97 31.15
CA GLU A 27 -11.48 2.63 32.18
C GLU A 27 -11.39 1.12 32.44
N ARG A 28 -12.46 0.35 32.19
CA ARG A 28 -12.43 -1.13 32.35
C ARG A 28 -11.40 -1.78 31.44
N PHE A 29 -11.06 -1.12 30.33
CA PHE A 29 -10.07 -1.59 29.37
C PHE A 29 -8.71 -0.93 29.54
N ALA A 30 -8.46 -0.21 30.64
CA ALA A 30 -7.18 0.45 30.88
C ALA A 30 -6.02 -0.56 30.81
N ALA A 31 -6.14 -1.73 31.43
CA ALA A 31 -5.12 -2.79 31.42
C ALA A 31 -5.18 -3.73 30.21
N ALA A 32 -6.17 -3.59 29.33
CA ALA A 32 -6.41 -4.50 28.20
C ALA A 32 -5.87 -3.96 26.87
N LYS A 33 -5.58 -4.90 25.95
CA LYS A 33 -5.22 -4.60 24.56
C LYS A 33 -6.39 -4.84 23.62
N LEU A 34 -6.64 -3.90 22.71
CA LEU A 34 -7.57 -4.08 21.60
C LEU A 34 -6.83 -4.67 20.40
N ALA A 35 -7.20 -5.89 20.01
CA ALA A 35 -6.72 -6.52 18.79
C ALA A 35 -7.76 -6.41 17.67
N LEU A 36 -7.41 -5.69 16.59
CA LEU A 36 -8.22 -5.54 15.40
C LEU A 36 -7.83 -6.63 14.39
N LEU A 37 -8.81 -7.40 13.93
CA LEU A 37 -8.63 -8.50 13.00
C LEU A 37 -9.16 -8.12 11.61
N THR A 38 -8.27 -8.02 10.64
CA THR A 38 -8.59 -7.77 9.22
C THR A 38 -8.34 -9.01 8.36
N SER A 39 -8.83 -8.99 7.13
CA SER A 39 -8.46 -9.96 6.10
C SER A 39 -8.16 -9.22 4.80
N GLY A 40 -6.93 -9.33 4.30
CA GLY A 40 -6.51 -8.66 3.06
C GLY A 40 -6.10 -7.19 3.23
N ALA A 41 -5.86 -6.71 4.45
CA ALA A 41 -5.39 -5.33 4.68
C ALA A 41 -3.91 -5.13 4.31
N VAL A 42 -3.13 -6.21 4.24
CA VAL A 42 -1.69 -6.18 3.96
C VAL A 42 -1.30 -7.30 2.99
N VAL A 43 -0.31 -7.00 2.15
CA VAL A 43 0.33 -8.00 1.27
C VAL A 43 1.60 -8.51 1.95
N THR A 44 1.75 -9.84 2.01
CA THR A 44 2.85 -10.52 2.69
C THR A 44 3.89 -11.09 1.75
N GLU A 45 3.45 -11.59 0.61
CA GLU A 45 4.31 -12.12 -0.45
C GLU A 45 3.87 -11.54 -1.79
N ASP A 46 4.82 -11.39 -2.70
CA ASP A 46 4.51 -10.97 -4.05
C ASP A 46 3.65 -12.05 -4.74
N GLY A 47 2.48 -11.64 -5.25
CA GLY A 47 1.51 -12.55 -5.86
C GLY A 47 0.34 -12.96 -4.96
N ASP A 48 0.29 -12.55 -3.68
CA ASP A 48 -0.85 -12.77 -2.77
C ASP A 48 -2.13 -11.97 -3.13
N GLY A 49 -2.12 -11.26 -4.26
CA GLY A 49 -3.15 -10.29 -4.63
C GLY A 49 -2.95 -8.93 -3.93
N PRO A 50 -3.69 -7.89 -4.35
CA PRO A 50 -3.54 -6.55 -3.78
C PRO A 50 -4.22 -6.44 -2.40
N ALA A 51 -3.64 -5.62 -1.52
CA ALA A 51 -4.29 -5.26 -0.26
C ALA A 51 -5.52 -4.36 -0.53
N ASP A 52 -6.54 -4.50 0.30
CA ASP A 52 -7.70 -3.62 0.33
C ASP A 52 -7.30 -2.22 0.83
N PRO A 53 -7.42 -1.16 0.00
CA PRO A 53 -7.03 0.18 0.41
C PRO A 53 -7.83 0.74 1.59
N ALA A 54 -9.10 0.36 1.76
CA ALA A 54 -9.91 0.82 2.88
C ALA A 54 -9.41 0.23 4.21
N LEU A 55 -9.08 -1.07 4.21
CA LEU A 55 -8.49 -1.71 5.38
C LEU A 55 -7.06 -1.24 5.65
N ALA A 56 -6.28 -0.94 4.60
CA ALA A 56 -4.98 -0.32 4.76
C ALA A 56 -5.08 1.07 5.42
N ALA A 57 -6.12 1.86 5.10
CA ALA A 57 -6.39 3.13 5.76
C ALA A 57 -6.68 2.95 7.26
N VAL A 58 -7.46 1.93 7.63
CA VAL A 58 -7.70 1.56 9.03
C VAL A 58 -6.39 1.21 9.75
N TRP A 59 -5.51 0.43 9.09
CA TRP A 59 -4.19 0.13 9.63
C TRP A 59 -3.36 1.41 9.84
N GLY A 60 -3.36 2.35 8.88
CA GLY A 60 -2.69 3.64 9.01
C GLY A 60 -3.18 4.45 10.21
N LEU A 61 -4.50 4.53 10.41
CA LEU A 61 -5.12 5.20 11.56
C LEU A 61 -4.65 4.58 12.88
N VAL A 62 -4.74 3.25 12.99
CA VAL A 62 -4.40 2.52 14.22
C VAL A 62 -2.90 2.53 14.49
N ARG A 63 -2.03 2.58 13.47
CA ARG A 63 -0.58 2.78 13.65
C ARG A 63 -0.27 4.09 14.36
N SER A 64 -0.95 5.18 14.01
CA SER A 64 -0.81 6.45 14.73
C SER A 64 -1.31 6.33 16.17
N ALA A 65 -2.45 5.67 16.40
CA ALA A 65 -2.96 5.40 17.74
C ALA A 65 -2.01 4.50 18.58
N GLN A 66 -1.29 3.56 17.95
CA GLN A 66 -0.24 2.76 18.60
C GLN A 66 0.92 3.65 19.08
N SER A 67 1.32 4.63 18.29
CA SER A 67 2.35 5.61 18.67
C SER A 67 1.88 6.56 19.77
N GLU A 68 0.59 6.92 19.81
CA GLU A 68 0.00 7.75 20.88
C GLU A 68 -0.25 6.98 22.18
N HIS A 69 -0.59 5.70 22.10
CA HIS A 69 -0.92 4.83 23.22
C HIS A 69 -0.18 3.48 23.12
N PRO A 70 1.14 3.46 23.41
CA PRO A 70 1.94 2.24 23.31
C PRO A 70 1.35 1.07 24.10
N GLY A 71 1.32 -0.10 23.47
CA GLY A 71 0.85 -1.34 24.08
C GLY A 71 -0.68 -1.48 24.20
N ARG A 72 -1.49 -0.52 23.73
CA ARG A 72 -2.97 -0.61 23.79
C ARG A 72 -3.62 -1.29 22.60
N PHE A 73 -2.96 -1.35 21.45
CA PHE A 73 -3.54 -1.83 20.19
C PHE A 73 -2.65 -2.83 19.48
N VAL A 74 -3.25 -3.87 18.88
CA VAL A 74 -2.58 -4.86 18.03
C VAL A 74 -3.35 -4.99 16.71
N LEU A 75 -2.64 -4.97 15.58
CA LEU A 75 -3.19 -5.20 14.25
C LEU A 75 -2.87 -6.64 13.80
N VAL A 76 -3.89 -7.39 13.41
CA VAL A 76 -3.77 -8.77 12.94
C VAL A 76 -4.49 -8.90 11.61
N ASP A 77 -3.79 -9.29 10.54
CA ASP A 77 -4.41 -9.64 9.26
C ASP A 77 -4.38 -11.15 9.05
N SER A 78 -5.52 -11.79 8.76
CA SER A 78 -5.61 -13.26 8.66
C SER A 78 -6.27 -13.71 7.36
N ASP A 79 -5.73 -14.78 6.79
CA ASP A 79 -6.33 -15.55 5.68
C ASP A 79 -7.26 -16.69 6.19
N GLY A 80 -7.46 -16.80 7.51
CA GLY A 80 -8.26 -17.84 8.14
C GLY A 80 -7.51 -19.18 8.35
N SER A 81 -6.22 -19.24 8.04
CA SER A 81 -5.41 -20.47 8.16
C SER A 81 -4.98 -20.82 9.58
N ALA A 82 -5.08 -19.89 10.53
CA ALA A 82 -4.71 -20.09 11.93
C ALA A 82 -5.58 -19.28 12.88
N GLU A 83 -5.67 -19.78 14.12
CA GLU A 83 -6.32 -19.10 15.23
C GLU A 83 -5.60 -17.77 15.54
N PRO A 84 -6.32 -16.65 15.58
CA PRO A 84 -5.71 -15.34 15.83
C PRO A 84 -4.98 -15.20 17.16
N ALA A 85 -5.27 -16.06 18.15
CA ALA A 85 -4.53 -16.12 19.41
C ALA A 85 -3.02 -16.39 19.20
N ALA A 86 -2.65 -17.13 18.15
CA ALA A 86 -1.25 -17.38 17.80
C ALA A 86 -0.51 -16.10 17.42
N ALA A 87 -1.19 -15.12 16.79
CA ALA A 87 -0.59 -13.82 16.47
C ALA A 87 -0.26 -13.04 17.74
N LEU A 88 -1.15 -13.04 18.73
CA LEU A 88 -0.97 -12.29 19.99
C LEU A 88 0.19 -12.83 20.83
N ALA A 89 0.47 -14.14 20.75
CA ALA A 89 1.56 -14.78 21.47
C ALA A 89 2.96 -14.30 21.00
N THR A 90 3.07 -13.68 19.83
CA THR A 90 4.34 -13.16 19.29
C THR A 90 4.88 -11.95 20.06
N GLY A 91 4.00 -11.22 20.77
CA GLY A 91 4.34 -9.95 21.43
C GLY A 91 4.49 -8.76 20.48
N GLU A 92 4.31 -8.97 19.17
CA GLU A 92 4.41 -7.93 18.14
C GLU A 92 3.10 -7.14 18.03
N ASN A 93 3.18 -5.88 17.58
CA ASN A 93 1.99 -5.01 17.48
C ASN A 93 1.31 -5.07 16.10
N GLN A 94 1.97 -5.64 15.09
CA GLN A 94 1.46 -5.77 13.72
C GLN A 94 1.85 -7.12 13.14
N ILE A 95 0.86 -8.00 12.90
CA ILE A 95 1.06 -9.38 12.44
C ILE A 95 0.17 -9.70 11.25
N ALA A 96 0.68 -10.45 10.29
CA ALA A 96 -0.13 -11.14 9.28
C ALA A 96 0.00 -12.66 9.46
N LEU A 97 -1.13 -13.37 9.48
CA LEU A 97 -1.21 -14.83 9.49
C LEU A 97 -1.47 -15.32 8.07
N ARG A 98 -0.58 -16.18 7.57
CA ARG A 98 -0.65 -16.77 6.23
C ARG A 98 -0.25 -18.24 6.29
N ALA A 99 -1.09 -19.13 5.77
CA ALA A 99 -0.85 -20.57 5.74
C ALA A 99 -0.30 -21.14 7.08
N GLY A 100 -0.83 -20.67 8.21
CA GLY A 100 -0.43 -21.10 9.56
C GLY A 100 0.82 -20.41 10.13
N ALA A 101 1.48 -19.52 9.38
CA ALA A 101 2.69 -18.82 9.79
C ALA A 101 2.42 -17.34 10.10
N ALA A 102 3.04 -16.84 11.18
CA ALA A 102 3.06 -15.42 11.51
C ALA A 102 4.15 -14.68 10.73
N ARG A 103 3.78 -13.55 10.10
CA ARG A 103 4.66 -12.63 9.37
C ARG A 103 4.60 -11.26 10.04
N VAL A 104 5.73 -10.56 10.08
CA VAL A 104 5.83 -9.21 10.65
C VAL A 104 6.46 -8.26 9.63
N ALA A 105 5.99 -7.01 9.60
CA ALA A 105 6.49 -6.01 8.68
C ALA A 105 7.75 -5.33 9.24
N ARG A 106 8.78 -5.21 8.40
CA ARG A 106 10.01 -4.46 8.67
C ARG A 106 10.42 -3.72 7.42
N LEU A 107 10.95 -2.51 7.58
CA LEU A 107 11.63 -1.80 6.51
C LEU A 107 12.94 -2.52 6.21
N ALA A 108 13.17 -2.75 4.93
CA ALA A 108 14.41 -3.30 4.41
C ALA A 108 14.96 -2.35 3.35
N LYS A 109 16.26 -2.45 3.07
CA LYS A 109 16.79 -1.87 1.84
C LYS A 109 16.18 -2.60 0.66
N GLU A 110 15.99 -1.87 -0.43
CA GLU A 110 15.47 -2.42 -1.67
C GLU A 110 16.24 -3.70 -2.05
N PRO A 111 15.55 -4.84 -2.24
CA PRO A 111 16.22 -6.09 -2.59
C PRO A 111 16.67 -6.07 -4.05
N ASP A 112 17.73 -6.81 -4.34
CA ASP A 112 18.32 -6.89 -5.69
C ASP A 112 17.26 -7.18 -6.76
N ALA A 113 17.27 -6.36 -7.81
CA ALA A 113 16.46 -6.48 -9.01
C ALA A 113 17.39 -6.46 -10.22
N LEU A 114 16.88 -6.86 -11.39
CA LEU A 114 17.67 -6.75 -12.61
C LEU A 114 17.95 -5.27 -12.91
N THR A 115 19.22 -4.92 -13.06
CA THR A 115 19.65 -3.58 -13.47
C THR A 115 19.44 -3.42 -14.96
N VAL A 116 18.64 -2.42 -15.35
CA VAL A 116 18.37 -2.09 -16.76
C VAL A 116 19.30 -0.96 -17.22
N PRO A 117 19.98 -1.10 -18.36
CA PRO A 117 20.81 -0.04 -18.92
C PRO A 117 19.95 1.05 -19.56
N ALA A 118 20.57 2.20 -19.87
CA ALA A 118 19.97 3.17 -20.78
C ALA A 118 19.93 2.62 -22.22
N GLY A 119 18.91 3.03 -23.00
CA GLY A 119 18.70 2.55 -24.36
C GLY A 119 17.87 1.27 -24.44
N ASP A 120 17.96 0.56 -25.55
CA ASP A 120 17.20 -0.66 -25.79
C ASP A 120 17.91 -1.90 -25.24
N TRP A 121 17.14 -2.78 -24.60
CA TRP A 121 17.65 -3.96 -23.90
C TRP A 121 16.60 -5.08 -23.87
N ARG A 122 16.99 -6.30 -23.49
CA ARG A 122 16.05 -7.37 -23.14
C ARG A 122 16.58 -8.23 -22.01
N VAL A 123 15.67 -8.91 -21.31
CA VAL A 123 16.04 -10.01 -20.42
C VAL A 123 16.43 -11.21 -21.26
N ASP A 124 17.55 -11.83 -20.93
CA ASP A 124 18.10 -13.01 -21.60
C ASP A 124 18.61 -14.03 -20.56
N ILE A 125 19.00 -15.22 -21.03
CA ILE A 125 19.48 -16.32 -20.20
C ILE A 125 21.01 -16.38 -20.33
N ALA A 126 21.73 -15.91 -19.31
CA ALA A 126 23.19 -16.00 -19.26
C ALA A 126 23.67 -17.44 -19.07
N GLU A 127 23.02 -18.17 -18.16
CA GLU A 127 23.32 -19.57 -17.85
C GLU A 127 22.01 -20.35 -17.64
N ARG A 128 21.91 -21.53 -18.26
CA ARG A 128 20.77 -22.45 -18.07
C ARG A 128 20.96 -23.30 -16.81
N GLY A 129 19.84 -23.69 -16.20
CA GLY A 129 19.79 -24.60 -15.04
C GLY A 129 19.41 -23.93 -13.72
N THR A 130 19.41 -22.59 -13.67
CA THR A 130 18.96 -21.81 -12.52
C THR A 130 18.16 -20.59 -12.97
N LEU A 131 17.15 -20.19 -12.19
CA LEU A 131 16.36 -18.98 -12.43
C LEU A 131 17.15 -17.70 -12.13
N ASP A 132 18.25 -17.81 -11.37
CA ASP A 132 19.18 -16.70 -11.12
C ASP A 132 20.08 -16.42 -12.34
N GLY A 133 20.04 -17.28 -13.36
CA GLY A 133 20.76 -17.10 -14.63
C GLY A 133 20.13 -16.09 -15.59
N LEU A 134 19.02 -15.44 -15.20
CA LEU A 134 18.42 -14.35 -15.96
C LEU A 134 19.28 -13.08 -15.83
N THR A 135 19.56 -12.43 -16.95
CA THR A 135 20.33 -11.18 -17.03
C THR A 135 19.66 -10.19 -17.98
N VAL A 136 20.16 -8.95 -18.02
CA VAL A 136 19.76 -7.95 -19.02
C VAL A 136 20.91 -7.78 -20.02
N VAL A 137 20.59 -7.84 -21.30
CA VAL A 137 21.53 -7.62 -22.41
C VAL A 137 21.11 -6.40 -23.23
N PRO A 138 22.06 -5.56 -23.69
CA PRO A 138 21.74 -4.45 -24.59
C PRO A 138 21.36 -4.97 -25.98
N CYS A 139 20.44 -4.27 -26.66
CA CYS A 139 19.94 -4.63 -27.98
C CYS A 139 20.12 -3.48 -28.99
N PRO A 140 21.37 -3.14 -29.39
CA PRO A 140 21.62 -2.04 -30.33
C PRO A 140 21.02 -2.28 -31.71
N GLU A 141 20.67 -3.52 -32.07
CA GLU A 141 20.02 -3.88 -33.33
C GLU A 141 18.70 -3.13 -33.56
N PHE A 142 17.99 -2.70 -32.51
CA PHE A 142 16.74 -1.96 -32.65
C PHE A 142 16.90 -0.52 -33.16
N ALA A 143 18.12 -0.01 -33.25
CA ALA A 143 18.42 1.26 -33.91
C ALA A 143 18.41 1.16 -35.46
N GLU A 144 18.47 -0.05 -36.02
CA GLU A 144 18.42 -0.27 -37.46
C GLU A 144 17.00 -0.01 -38.04
N PRO A 145 16.83 0.24 -39.35
CA PRO A 145 15.51 0.34 -39.97
C PRO A 145 14.70 -0.96 -39.80
N VAL A 146 13.38 -0.84 -39.64
CA VAL A 146 12.47 -1.99 -39.48
C VAL A 146 12.51 -2.88 -40.72
N ALA A 147 12.64 -4.19 -40.53
CA ALA A 147 12.68 -5.14 -41.64
C ALA A 147 11.39 -5.13 -42.48
N PRO A 148 11.44 -5.41 -43.80
CA PRO A 148 10.23 -5.55 -44.63
C PRO A 148 9.24 -6.56 -44.04
N GLY A 149 7.96 -6.20 -44.00
CA GLY A 149 6.89 -7.02 -43.40
C GLY A 149 6.88 -7.05 -41.87
N ALA A 150 7.82 -6.39 -41.18
CA ALA A 150 7.88 -6.32 -39.74
C ALA A 150 7.34 -4.99 -39.18
N VAL A 151 6.99 -5.03 -37.90
CA VAL A 151 6.46 -3.90 -37.12
C VAL A 151 7.28 -3.78 -35.85
N ARG A 152 7.74 -2.55 -35.55
CA ARG A 152 8.43 -2.24 -34.31
C ARG A 152 7.44 -1.76 -33.26
N ILE A 153 7.53 -2.33 -32.08
CA ILE A 153 6.58 -2.14 -30.98
C ILE A 153 7.35 -1.67 -29.76
N SER A 154 6.87 -0.60 -29.14
CA SER A 154 7.23 -0.25 -27.77
C SER A 154 6.39 -1.09 -26.82
N VAL A 155 7.02 -2.10 -26.23
CA VAL A 155 6.36 -3.10 -25.39
C VAL A 155 5.95 -2.47 -24.06
N ARG A 156 4.72 -2.74 -23.63
CA ARG A 156 4.18 -2.30 -22.32
C ARG A 156 4.03 -3.46 -21.35
N ALA A 157 3.66 -4.63 -21.87
CA ALA A 157 3.57 -5.85 -21.09
C ALA A 157 3.88 -7.08 -21.93
N ALA A 158 4.38 -8.13 -21.29
CA ALA A 158 4.71 -9.41 -21.92
C ALA A 158 4.26 -10.60 -21.06
N GLY A 159 3.71 -11.63 -21.69
CA GLY A 159 3.21 -12.82 -21.01
C GLY A 159 4.33 -13.79 -20.65
N VAL A 160 4.35 -14.27 -19.40
CA VAL A 160 5.27 -15.34 -18.96
C VAL A 160 4.62 -16.70 -19.18
N ASN A 161 5.30 -17.58 -19.90
CA ASN A 161 4.85 -18.92 -20.22
C ASN A 161 5.64 -19.97 -19.45
N PHE A 162 5.05 -21.15 -19.23
CA PHE A 162 5.76 -22.27 -18.60
C PHE A 162 7.00 -22.69 -19.42
N ARG A 163 6.93 -22.51 -20.75
CA ARG A 163 8.06 -22.67 -21.66
C ARG A 163 9.25 -21.76 -21.29
N ASP A 164 9.02 -20.52 -20.88
CA ASP A 164 10.10 -19.60 -20.50
C ASP A 164 10.86 -20.14 -19.29
N VAL A 165 10.15 -20.66 -18.30
CA VAL A 165 10.73 -21.29 -17.10
C VAL A 165 11.52 -22.55 -17.47
N LEU A 166 10.96 -23.44 -18.28
CA LEU A 166 11.66 -24.66 -18.70
C LEU A 166 12.91 -24.35 -19.55
N ASN A 167 12.84 -23.32 -20.38
CA ASN A 167 13.96 -22.84 -21.19
C ASN A 167 15.11 -22.33 -20.30
N THR A 168 14.80 -21.53 -19.28
CA THR A 168 15.79 -21.04 -18.29
C THR A 168 16.37 -22.18 -17.45
N LEU A 169 15.57 -23.17 -17.04
CA LEU A 169 16.03 -24.34 -16.28
C LEU A 169 16.77 -25.38 -17.14
N GLY A 170 16.91 -25.16 -18.45
CA GLY A 170 17.56 -26.12 -19.36
C GLY A 170 16.78 -27.42 -19.57
N MET A 171 15.49 -27.42 -19.25
CA MET A 171 14.57 -28.55 -19.43
C MET A 171 13.81 -28.50 -20.77
N TYR A 172 13.93 -27.40 -21.52
CA TYR A 172 13.32 -27.26 -22.84
C TYR A 172 14.28 -27.76 -23.95
N PRO A 173 13.80 -28.57 -24.91
CA PRO A 173 14.64 -29.09 -25.99
C PRO A 173 15.28 -27.99 -26.87
N GLY A 174 16.48 -28.25 -27.39
CA GLY A 174 17.19 -27.34 -28.29
C GLY A 174 17.99 -26.23 -27.60
N PRO A 175 18.60 -25.31 -28.37
CA PRO A 175 19.42 -24.23 -27.84
C PRO A 175 18.60 -23.21 -27.03
N ALA A 176 19.28 -22.42 -26.20
CA ALA A 176 18.66 -21.29 -25.51
C ALA A 176 18.09 -20.31 -26.52
N THR A 177 16.83 -19.93 -26.31
CA THR A 177 16.17 -18.85 -27.05
C THR A 177 15.86 -17.72 -26.08
N PRO A 178 15.88 -16.45 -26.51
CA PRO A 178 15.47 -15.34 -25.66
C PRO A 178 14.06 -15.57 -25.08
N PRO A 179 13.86 -15.37 -23.77
CA PRO A 179 12.57 -15.59 -23.13
C PRO A 179 11.52 -14.53 -23.54
N GLY A 180 10.25 -14.90 -23.45
CA GLY A 180 9.12 -14.04 -23.80
C GLY A 180 8.60 -14.29 -25.21
N LEU A 181 7.42 -14.92 -25.27
CA LEU A 181 6.76 -15.38 -26.50
C LEU A 181 5.59 -14.51 -26.98
N GLU A 182 5.18 -13.56 -26.16
CA GLU A 182 4.00 -12.74 -26.41
C GLU A 182 4.07 -11.43 -25.65
N GLY A 183 3.31 -10.45 -26.13
CA GLY A 183 3.11 -9.22 -25.41
C GLY A 183 2.10 -8.30 -26.05
N ALA A 184 2.04 -7.10 -25.51
CA ALA A 184 1.24 -6.01 -26.01
C ALA A 184 1.97 -4.68 -25.84
N GLY A 185 1.71 -3.74 -26.74
CA GLY A 185 2.39 -2.47 -26.79
C GLY A 185 1.85 -1.53 -27.86
N VAL A 186 2.63 -0.51 -28.16
CA VAL A 186 2.29 0.53 -29.14
C VAL A 186 3.23 0.45 -30.32
N VAL A 187 2.70 0.47 -31.54
CA VAL A 187 3.51 0.50 -32.77
C VAL A 187 4.28 1.81 -32.83
N THR A 188 5.59 1.74 -33.07
CA THR A 188 6.47 2.93 -33.21
C THR A 188 6.96 3.11 -34.64
N ALA A 189 7.11 2.03 -35.41
CA ALA A 189 7.50 2.07 -36.81
C ALA A 189 7.04 0.82 -37.54
N VAL A 190 6.89 0.92 -38.86
CA VAL A 190 6.50 -0.19 -39.74
C VAL A 190 7.49 -0.34 -40.89
N GLY A 191 7.79 -1.59 -41.23
CA GLY A 191 8.67 -1.95 -42.34
C GLY A 191 7.98 -1.83 -43.70
N ALA A 192 8.78 -1.89 -44.76
CA ALA A 192 8.25 -1.85 -46.13
C ALA A 192 7.23 -2.98 -46.38
N GLY A 193 6.11 -2.65 -47.01
CA GLY A 193 5.04 -3.61 -47.37
C GLY A 193 3.95 -3.78 -46.29
N VAL A 194 4.18 -3.33 -45.06
CA VAL A 194 3.16 -3.34 -44.00
C VAL A 194 2.12 -2.26 -44.27
N THR A 195 0.85 -2.65 -44.25
CA THR A 195 -0.28 -1.73 -44.47
C THR A 195 -1.37 -1.82 -43.40
N ARG A 196 -1.35 -2.87 -42.57
CA ARG A 196 -2.37 -3.14 -41.55
C ARG A 196 -2.21 -2.30 -40.27
N PHE A 197 -1.01 -1.78 -40.04
CA PHE A 197 -0.65 -1.06 -38.82
C PHE A 197 0.03 0.27 -39.14
N ALA A 198 -0.13 1.23 -38.24
CA ALA A 198 0.54 2.53 -38.26
C ALA A 198 1.12 2.86 -36.88
N PRO A 199 2.15 3.74 -36.79
CA PRO A 199 2.61 4.27 -35.52
C PRO A 199 1.47 4.82 -34.67
N GLY A 200 1.47 4.50 -33.38
CA GLY A 200 0.39 4.81 -32.43
C GLY A 200 -0.65 3.71 -32.26
N ASP A 201 -0.73 2.72 -33.17
CA ASP A 201 -1.65 1.60 -33.00
C ASP A 201 -1.32 0.78 -31.75
N ARG A 202 -2.35 0.47 -30.96
CA ARG A 202 -2.25 -0.45 -29.82
C ARG A 202 -2.41 -1.88 -30.31
N VAL A 203 -1.43 -2.74 -30.03
CA VAL A 203 -1.36 -4.11 -30.57
C VAL A 203 -1.04 -5.14 -29.49
N MET A 204 -1.45 -6.38 -29.75
CA MET A 204 -1.00 -7.57 -29.03
C MET A 204 -0.59 -8.65 -30.04
N GLY A 205 0.27 -9.58 -29.63
CA GLY A 205 0.67 -10.66 -30.52
C GLY A 205 1.74 -11.59 -29.96
N MET A 206 2.24 -12.46 -30.83
CA MET A 206 3.33 -13.37 -30.51
C MET A 206 4.67 -12.70 -30.83
N PHE A 207 5.47 -12.46 -29.80
CA PHE A 207 6.72 -11.71 -29.87
C PHE A 207 7.89 -12.68 -29.65
N GLY A 208 9.04 -12.43 -30.26
CA GLY A 208 10.29 -13.11 -29.89
C GLY A 208 11.12 -12.22 -28.96
N GLY A 209 11.47 -12.70 -27.76
CA GLY A 209 12.31 -11.93 -26.84
C GLY A 209 11.59 -10.75 -26.19
N ALA A 210 10.31 -10.92 -25.86
CA ALA A 210 9.38 -9.85 -25.46
C ALA A 210 9.73 -9.14 -24.14
N PHE A 211 10.69 -9.64 -23.36
CA PHE A 211 11.03 -9.12 -22.04
C PHE A 211 12.01 -7.93 -22.13
N GLY A 212 11.62 -6.90 -22.85
CA GLY A 212 12.37 -5.66 -23.09
C GLY A 212 11.45 -4.54 -23.58
N PRO A 213 11.92 -3.29 -23.71
CA PRO A 213 11.09 -2.15 -24.10
C PRO A 213 10.76 -2.13 -25.59
N VAL A 214 11.46 -2.90 -26.41
CA VAL A 214 11.28 -2.94 -27.87
C VAL A 214 11.17 -4.39 -28.35
N ALA A 215 10.24 -4.62 -29.29
CA ALA A 215 10.15 -5.85 -30.07
C ALA A 215 9.97 -5.51 -31.55
N GLU A 216 10.50 -6.36 -32.43
CA GLU A 216 10.24 -6.31 -33.88
C GLU A 216 9.57 -7.62 -34.30
N VAL A 217 8.40 -7.51 -34.93
CA VAL A 217 7.48 -8.65 -35.11
C VAL A 217 6.90 -8.64 -36.52
N ASP A 218 6.81 -9.81 -37.16
CA ASP A 218 6.11 -9.97 -38.44
C ASP A 218 4.63 -9.55 -38.29
N GLU A 219 4.11 -8.74 -39.21
CA GLU A 219 2.75 -8.17 -39.09
C GLU A 219 1.65 -9.24 -38.97
N ARG A 220 1.88 -10.47 -39.46
CA ARG A 220 0.90 -11.57 -39.39
C ARG A 220 0.76 -12.16 -37.99
N MET A 221 1.76 -11.94 -37.13
CA MET A 221 1.77 -12.40 -35.75
C MET A 221 1.16 -11.38 -34.78
N LEU A 222 0.55 -10.32 -35.32
CA LEU A 222 -0.05 -9.21 -34.58
C LEU A 222 -1.54 -9.05 -34.89
N CYS A 223 -2.27 -8.59 -33.88
CA CYS A 223 -3.61 -8.04 -34.01
C CYS A 223 -3.75 -6.74 -33.20
N ARG A 224 -4.79 -5.96 -33.47
CA ARG A 224 -5.09 -4.75 -32.69
C ARG A 224 -5.58 -5.16 -31.31
N LEU A 225 -5.20 -4.36 -30.31
CA LEU A 225 -5.67 -4.53 -28.95
C LEU A 225 -7.11 -3.97 -28.85
N PRO A 226 -8.11 -4.78 -28.43
CA PRO A 226 -9.50 -4.30 -28.31
C PRO A 226 -9.64 -3.07 -27.40
N ALA A 227 -10.62 -2.23 -27.71
CA ALA A 227 -10.97 -1.09 -26.87
C ALA A 227 -11.34 -1.57 -25.44
N GLY A 228 -10.87 -0.84 -24.43
CA GLY A 228 -11.09 -1.19 -23.01
C GLY A 228 -10.18 -2.29 -22.45
N MET A 229 -9.41 -3.00 -23.28
CA MET A 229 -8.41 -3.97 -22.80
C MET A 229 -7.10 -3.27 -22.43
N SER A 230 -6.56 -3.56 -21.24
CA SER A 230 -5.25 -3.08 -20.82
C SER A 230 -4.12 -3.81 -21.55
N PHE A 231 -2.92 -3.25 -21.62
CA PHE A 231 -1.77 -3.95 -22.21
C PHE A 231 -1.43 -5.24 -21.45
N ALA A 232 -1.55 -5.25 -20.12
CA ALA A 232 -1.35 -6.44 -19.31
C ALA A 232 -2.35 -7.56 -19.64
N GLN A 233 -3.63 -7.21 -19.86
CA GLN A 233 -4.64 -8.15 -20.34
C GLN A 233 -4.32 -8.61 -21.76
N GLY A 234 -3.97 -7.69 -22.66
CA GLY A 234 -3.56 -8.01 -24.04
C GLY A 234 -2.38 -8.97 -24.10
N ALA A 235 -1.35 -8.77 -23.26
CA ALA A 235 -0.20 -9.65 -23.16
C ALA A 235 -0.51 -11.04 -22.59
N SER A 236 -1.70 -11.24 -22.01
CA SER A 236 -2.14 -12.53 -21.49
C SER A 236 -2.87 -13.41 -22.50
N VAL A 237 -3.24 -12.85 -23.67
CA VAL A 237 -4.13 -13.48 -24.65
C VAL A 237 -3.40 -14.34 -25.70
N PRO A 238 -2.38 -13.84 -26.42
CA PRO A 238 -1.87 -14.44 -27.65
C PRO A 238 -1.61 -15.94 -27.58
N VAL A 239 -0.65 -16.38 -26.78
CA VAL A 239 -0.22 -17.77 -26.75
C VAL A 239 -1.33 -18.65 -26.20
N VAL A 240 -2.04 -18.20 -25.16
CA VAL A 240 -3.00 -19.09 -24.47
C VAL A 240 -4.26 -19.33 -25.28
N PHE A 241 -4.82 -18.29 -25.91
CA PHE A 241 -6.03 -18.42 -26.73
C PHE A 241 -5.73 -19.01 -28.10
N LEU A 242 -4.59 -18.66 -28.72
CA LEU A 242 -4.22 -19.29 -29.99
C LEU A 242 -3.92 -20.78 -29.81
N THR A 243 -3.21 -21.16 -28.75
CA THR A 243 -2.93 -22.59 -28.48
C THR A 243 -4.23 -23.35 -28.28
N ALA A 244 -5.14 -22.83 -27.45
CA ALA A 244 -6.42 -23.48 -27.20
C ALA A 244 -7.31 -23.52 -28.46
N LEU A 245 -7.40 -22.44 -29.22
CA LEU A 245 -8.22 -22.39 -30.43
C LEU A 245 -7.68 -23.34 -31.51
N TYR A 246 -6.37 -23.28 -31.78
CA TYR A 246 -5.72 -24.19 -32.73
C TYR A 246 -5.91 -25.65 -32.33
N ALA A 247 -5.70 -25.97 -31.05
CA ALA A 247 -5.90 -27.32 -30.53
C ALA A 247 -7.35 -27.79 -30.71
N LEU A 248 -8.33 -27.01 -30.27
CA LEU A 248 -9.73 -27.43 -30.28
C LEU A 248 -10.34 -27.45 -31.69
N THR A 249 -9.97 -26.51 -32.58
CA THR A 249 -10.57 -26.46 -33.93
C THR A 249 -9.75 -27.20 -34.97
N ASP A 250 -8.46 -26.92 -35.11
CA ASP A 250 -7.70 -27.41 -36.26
C ASP A 250 -7.23 -28.86 -36.06
N LEU A 251 -6.80 -29.18 -34.84
CA LEU A 251 -6.30 -30.52 -34.50
C LEU A 251 -7.40 -31.40 -33.95
N GLY A 252 -8.21 -30.82 -33.07
CA GLY A 252 -9.30 -31.47 -32.38
C GLY A 252 -10.57 -31.59 -33.21
N ASP A 253 -10.82 -30.70 -34.19
CA ASP A 253 -12.07 -30.65 -34.95
C ASP A 253 -13.32 -30.76 -34.05
N LEU A 254 -13.31 -30.02 -32.93
CA LEU A 254 -14.35 -30.06 -31.90
C LEU A 254 -15.71 -29.64 -32.46
N GLN A 255 -16.70 -30.50 -32.30
CA GLN A 255 -18.07 -30.28 -32.74
C GLN A 255 -19.00 -29.89 -31.59
N PRO A 256 -20.06 -29.11 -31.85
CA PRO A 256 -21.09 -28.85 -30.85
C PRO A 256 -21.71 -30.16 -30.31
N GLY A 257 -21.88 -30.23 -28.99
CA GLY A 257 -22.41 -31.41 -28.29
C GLY A 257 -21.38 -32.48 -27.94
N GLU A 258 -20.12 -32.35 -28.38
CA GLU A 258 -19.03 -33.21 -27.91
C GLU A 258 -18.55 -32.82 -26.50
N THR A 259 -17.85 -33.74 -25.86
CA THR A 259 -17.27 -33.54 -24.54
C THR A 259 -15.75 -33.39 -24.60
N VAL A 260 -15.22 -32.38 -23.93
CA VAL A 260 -13.78 -32.14 -23.80
C VAL A 260 -13.31 -32.21 -22.36
N LEU A 261 -12.21 -32.91 -22.12
CA LEU A 261 -11.44 -32.85 -20.89
C LEU A 261 -10.29 -31.85 -21.05
N VAL A 262 -10.23 -30.85 -20.16
CA VAL A 262 -9.16 -29.85 -20.10
C VAL A 262 -8.35 -30.05 -18.82
N HIS A 263 -7.09 -30.44 -18.95
CA HIS A 263 -6.18 -30.48 -17.82
C HIS A 263 -5.66 -29.10 -17.43
N ALA A 264 -5.31 -28.95 -16.14
CA ALA A 264 -4.84 -27.69 -15.57
C ALA A 264 -5.77 -26.50 -15.90
N ALA A 265 -7.09 -26.69 -15.80
CA ALA A 265 -8.13 -25.77 -16.25
C ALA A 265 -8.12 -24.39 -15.56
N ALA A 266 -7.39 -24.24 -14.44
CA ALA A 266 -7.18 -22.96 -13.75
C ALA A 266 -5.93 -22.17 -14.24
N GLY A 267 -5.12 -22.74 -15.13
CA GLY A 267 -4.00 -22.07 -15.79
C GLY A 267 -4.42 -21.32 -17.05
N GLY A 268 -3.53 -20.51 -17.63
CA GLY A 268 -3.85 -19.66 -18.78
C GLY A 268 -4.49 -20.39 -19.97
N VAL A 269 -3.83 -21.44 -20.51
CA VAL A 269 -4.39 -22.21 -21.64
C VAL A 269 -5.67 -22.93 -21.24
N GLY A 270 -5.70 -23.53 -20.04
CA GLY A 270 -6.88 -24.23 -19.55
C GLY A 270 -8.12 -23.33 -19.44
N MET A 271 -7.97 -22.12 -18.90
CA MET A 271 -9.06 -21.14 -18.82
C MET A 271 -9.51 -20.66 -20.20
N ALA A 272 -8.58 -20.46 -21.14
CA ALA A 272 -8.93 -20.12 -22.52
C ALA A 272 -9.68 -21.27 -23.22
N ALA A 273 -9.22 -22.51 -23.05
CA ALA A 273 -9.84 -23.70 -23.60
C ALA A 273 -11.26 -23.92 -23.07
N VAL A 274 -11.49 -23.71 -21.76
CA VAL A 274 -12.84 -23.78 -21.17
C VAL A 274 -13.78 -22.77 -21.83
N GLN A 275 -13.36 -21.51 -21.99
CA GLN A 275 -14.19 -20.48 -22.64
C GLN A 275 -14.50 -20.84 -24.10
N LEU A 276 -13.47 -21.23 -24.86
CA LEU A 276 -13.59 -21.57 -26.27
C LEU A 276 -14.46 -22.82 -26.49
N ALA A 277 -14.24 -23.89 -25.73
CA ALA A 277 -15.02 -25.11 -25.85
C ALA A 277 -16.51 -24.88 -25.57
N ARG A 278 -16.84 -24.10 -24.53
CA ARG A 278 -18.22 -23.73 -24.23
C ARG A 278 -18.85 -22.90 -25.33
N HIS A 279 -18.11 -21.92 -25.88
CA HIS A 279 -18.58 -21.11 -27.01
C HIS A 279 -18.82 -21.96 -28.27
N LEU A 280 -17.98 -22.97 -28.49
CA LEU A 280 -18.15 -23.97 -29.56
C LEU A 280 -19.26 -25.00 -29.28
N GLY A 281 -19.94 -24.90 -28.14
CA GLY A 281 -21.07 -25.76 -27.78
C GLY A 281 -20.70 -27.12 -27.20
N ALA A 282 -19.46 -27.29 -26.72
CA ALA A 282 -19.00 -28.52 -26.08
C ALA A 282 -19.29 -28.55 -24.58
N GLU A 283 -19.47 -29.74 -24.03
CA GLU A 283 -19.50 -30.01 -22.59
C GLU A 283 -18.07 -30.13 -22.07
N VAL A 284 -17.74 -29.45 -20.96
CA VAL A 284 -16.35 -29.31 -20.50
C VAL A 284 -16.17 -29.96 -19.12
N TYR A 285 -15.18 -30.84 -19.03
CA TYR A 285 -14.65 -31.39 -17.79
C TYR A 285 -13.27 -30.78 -17.52
N GLY A 286 -13.00 -30.37 -16.29
CA GLY A 286 -11.78 -29.64 -15.94
C GLY A 286 -11.08 -30.23 -14.73
N THR A 287 -9.75 -30.37 -14.80
CA THR A 287 -8.95 -30.71 -13.61
C THR A 287 -8.17 -29.50 -13.10
N ALA A 288 -8.13 -29.33 -11.77
CA ALA A 288 -7.30 -28.35 -11.10
C ALA A 288 -6.95 -28.81 -9.66
N SER A 289 -5.97 -28.17 -9.03
CA SER A 289 -5.74 -28.39 -7.59
C SER A 289 -6.96 -27.93 -6.77
N PRO A 290 -7.32 -28.60 -5.65
CA PRO A 290 -8.52 -28.26 -4.87
C PRO A 290 -8.68 -26.78 -4.50
N GLY A 291 -7.58 -26.11 -4.13
CA GLY A 291 -7.60 -24.67 -3.82
C GLY A 291 -8.01 -23.75 -4.98
N LYS A 292 -8.10 -24.26 -6.21
CA LYS A 292 -8.49 -23.51 -7.42
C LYS A 292 -9.87 -23.90 -7.96
N TRP A 293 -10.60 -24.80 -7.30
CA TRP A 293 -11.92 -25.25 -7.78
C TRP A 293 -12.95 -24.13 -7.82
N ALA A 294 -12.86 -23.14 -6.92
CA ALA A 294 -13.71 -21.95 -6.98
C ALA A 294 -13.57 -21.19 -8.31
N THR A 295 -12.37 -21.17 -8.91
CA THR A 295 -12.14 -20.59 -10.23
C THR A 295 -12.87 -21.37 -11.33
N LEU A 296 -12.82 -22.69 -11.32
CA LEU A 296 -13.51 -23.52 -12.33
C LEU A 296 -15.04 -23.37 -12.23
N ARG A 297 -15.58 -23.30 -11.00
CA ARG A 297 -17.00 -23.01 -10.77
C ARG A 297 -17.40 -21.64 -11.31
N ALA A 298 -16.59 -20.62 -11.06
CA ALA A 298 -16.81 -19.28 -11.60
C ALA A 298 -16.77 -19.24 -13.13
N SER A 299 -16.01 -20.14 -13.76
CA SER A 299 -15.99 -20.35 -15.22
C SER A 299 -17.18 -21.17 -15.75
N GLY A 300 -18.12 -21.57 -14.89
CA GLY A 300 -19.37 -22.23 -15.28
C GLY A 300 -19.33 -23.76 -15.34
N LEU A 301 -18.34 -24.40 -14.72
CA LEU A 301 -18.30 -25.86 -14.56
C LEU A 301 -19.11 -26.27 -13.31
N ALA A 302 -19.91 -27.33 -13.43
CA ALA A 302 -20.60 -27.92 -12.29
C ALA A 302 -19.63 -28.76 -11.43
N ASP A 303 -20.04 -29.09 -10.19
CA ASP A 303 -19.17 -29.80 -9.24
C ASP A 303 -18.75 -31.19 -9.74
N ASP A 304 -19.61 -31.88 -10.49
CA ASP A 304 -19.33 -33.19 -11.11
C ASP A 304 -18.52 -33.11 -12.41
N HIS A 305 -18.26 -31.89 -12.92
CA HIS A 305 -17.33 -31.62 -14.02
C HIS A 305 -15.94 -31.17 -13.55
N ILE A 306 -15.71 -31.14 -12.23
CA ILE A 306 -14.45 -30.68 -11.63
C ILE A 306 -13.79 -31.83 -10.87
N ALA A 307 -12.51 -32.07 -11.15
CA ALA A 307 -11.72 -33.06 -10.42
C ALA A 307 -10.31 -32.55 -10.06
N SER A 308 -9.63 -33.30 -9.20
CA SER A 308 -8.26 -33.01 -8.79
C SER A 308 -7.27 -33.22 -9.94
N SER A 309 -6.39 -32.25 -10.19
CA SER A 309 -5.24 -32.42 -11.10
C SER A 309 -4.00 -32.99 -10.40
N ARG A 310 -4.13 -33.46 -9.16
CA ARG A 310 -3.03 -33.95 -8.31
C ARG A 310 -3.16 -35.44 -7.96
N THR A 311 -4.29 -36.04 -8.29
CA THR A 311 -4.59 -37.47 -8.07
C THR A 311 -5.18 -38.05 -9.36
N LEU A 312 -5.22 -39.38 -9.47
CA LEU A 312 -5.80 -40.07 -10.62
C LEU A 312 -7.32 -40.28 -10.50
N ASP A 313 -7.94 -39.77 -9.42
CA ASP A 313 -9.35 -39.99 -9.11
C ASP A 313 -10.30 -39.41 -10.17
N PHE A 314 -9.83 -38.41 -10.93
CA PHE A 314 -10.57 -37.81 -12.04
C PHE A 314 -11.01 -38.85 -13.09
N GLU A 315 -10.26 -39.95 -13.27
CA GLU A 315 -10.65 -41.01 -14.19
C GLU A 315 -11.99 -41.65 -13.77
N ALA A 316 -12.11 -42.00 -12.48
CA ALA A 316 -13.32 -42.62 -11.96
C ALA A 316 -14.47 -41.61 -11.88
N GLU A 317 -14.19 -40.39 -11.41
CA GLU A 317 -15.17 -39.31 -11.27
C GLU A 317 -15.80 -38.94 -12.62
N PHE A 318 -14.98 -38.69 -13.66
CA PHE A 318 -15.50 -38.32 -14.98
C PHE A 318 -16.11 -39.50 -15.74
N ARG A 319 -15.63 -40.73 -15.52
CA ARG A 319 -16.30 -41.92 -16.04
C ARG A 319 -17.69 -42.07 -15.43
N ALA A 320 -17.86 -41.78 -14.14
CA ALA A 320 -19.18 -41.80 -13.49
C ALA A 320 -20.07 -40.66 -14.01
N ALA A 321 -19.56 -39.43 -14.07
CA ALA A 321 -20.30 -38.26 -14.54
C ALA A 321 -20.77 -38.39 -16.01
N THR A 322 -20.00 -39.07 -16.85
CA THR A 322 -20.36 -39.35 -18.26
C THR A 322 -21.19 -40.63 -18.44
N GLY A 323 -21.60 -41.30 -17.36
CA GLY A 323 -22.34 -42.57 -17.43
C GLY A 323 -21.55 -43.70 -18.10
N GLY A 324 -20.21 -43.68 -17.98
CA GLY A 324 -19.29 -44.65 -18.58
C GLY A 324 -18.89 -44.32 -20.02
N ARG A 325 -19.47 -43.29 -20.63
CA ARG A 325 -19.22 -42.90 -22.03
C ARG A 325 -17.80 -42.37 -22.26
N GLY A 326 -17.20 -41.76 -21.25
CA GLY A 326 -15.94 -41.03 -21.39
C GLY A 326 -16.11 -39.71 -22.16
N VAL A 327 -15.00 -39.12 -22.57
CA VAL A 327 -14.94 -37.86 -23.33
C VAL A 327 -14.65 -38.12 -24.80
N ASP A 328 -14.71 -37.07 -25.64
CA ASP A 328 -14.46 -37.15 -27.08
C ASP A 328 -13.13 -36.50 -27.48
N VAL A 329 -12.71 -35.46 -26.72
CA VAL A 329 -11.43 -34.76 -26.85
C VAL A 329 -10.75 -34.64 -25.49
N VAL A 330 -9.42 -34.82 -25.45
CA VAL A 330 -8.59 -34.47 -24.30
C VAL A 330 -7.58 -33.41 -24.74
N LEU A 331 -7.53 -32.29 -24.02
CA LEU A 331 -6.46 -31.32 -24.09
C LEU A 331 -5.57 -31.50 -22.85
N ASP A 332 -4.42 -32.14 -23.05
CA ASP A 332 -3.53 -32.55 -21.97
C ASP A 332 -2.31 -31.64 -21.81
N SER A 333 -1.88 -31.51 -20.55
CA SER A 333 -0.65 -30.85 -20.14
C SER A 333 0.01 -31.53 -18.92
N LEU A 334 -0.46 -32.72 -18.54
CA LEU A 334 0.10 -33.51 -17.45
C LEU A 334 1.15 -34.50 -18.00
N ALA A 335 1.64 -35.41 -17.17
CA ALA A 335 2.69 -36.35 -17.55
C ALA A 335 2.57 -37.66 -16.76
N GLY A 336 3.18 -38.73 -17.26
CA GLY A 336 3.22 -40.04 -16.62
C GLY A 336 1.83 -40.69 -16.55
N ASP A 337 1.53 -41.31 -15.40
CA ASP A 337 0.28 -42.05 -15.16
C ASP A 337 -0.99 -41.22 -15.39
N PHE A 338 -0.89 -39.88 -15.34
CA PHE A 338 -1.99 -38.97 -15.67
C PHE A 338 -2.37 -39.05 -17.15
N VAL A 339 -1.39 -39.11 -18.06
CA VAL A 339 -1.62 -39.28 -19.51
C VAL A 339 -2.35 -40.60 -19.75
N ASP A 340 -1.89 -41.67 -19.09
CA ASP A 340 -2.46 -43.00 -19.24
C ASP A 340 -3.91 -43.06 -18.73
N ALA A 341 -4.21 -42.39 -17.61
CA ALA A 341 -5.57 -42.24 -17.09
C ALA A 341 -6.48 -41.46 -18.04
N SER A 342 -5.95 -40.39 -18.65
CA SER A 342 -6.70 -39.58 -19.61
C SER A 342 -6.97 -40.32 -20.91
N LEU A 343 -6.05 -41.15 -21.40
CA LEU A 343 -6.29 -42.03 -22.55
C LEU A 343 -7.41 -43.06 -22.26
N ARG A 344 -7.53 -43.55 -21.02
CA ARG A 344 -8.62 -44.46 -20.61
C ARG A 344 -10.00 -43.78 -20.55
N LEU A 345 -10.05 -42.44 -20.56
CA LEU A 345 -11.29 -41.68 -20.69
C LEU A 345 -11.76 -41.53 -22.15
N LEU A 346 -11.07 -42.11 -23.12
CA LEU A 346 -11.48 -42.19 -24.53
C LEU A 346 -11.87 -43.64 -24.95
N PRO A 347 -12.77 -44.34 -24.23
CA PRO A 347 -13.05 -45.77 -24.48
C PRO A 347 -13.75 -46.05 -25.83
N ARG A 348 -14.22 -45.00 -26.52
CA ARG A 348 -14.90 -45.08 -27.81
C ARG A 348 -14.05 -44.54 -28.96
N GLY A 349 -12.74 -44.35 -28.72
CA GLY A 349 -11.88 -43.52 -29.55
C GLY A 349 -12.05 -42.04 -29.24
N GLY A 350 -11.37 -41.18 -30.00
CA GLY A 350 -11.39 -39.74 -29.80
C GLY A 350 -10.08 -39.07 -30.17
N ARG A 351 -9.88 -37.83 -29.71
CA ARG A 351 -8.70 -37.03 -30.04
C ARG A 351 -7.95 -36.66 -28.77
N PHE A 352 -6.69 -37.01 -28.70
CA PHE A 352 -5.80 -36.70 -27.59
C PHE A 352 -4.76 -35.68 -28.06
N LEU A 353 -4.85 -34.47 -27.53
CA LEU A 353 -4.03 -33.32 -27.91
C LEU A 353 -3.01 -33.06 -26.79
N GLU A 354 -1.75 -33.42 -27.04
CA GLU A 354 -0.68 -33.31 -26.06
C GLU A 354 0.09 -31.99 -26.23
N MET A 355 0.06 -31.15 -25.19
CA MET A 355 0.86 -29.92 -25.13
C MET A 355 2.21 -30.11 -24.43
N GLY A 356 2.34 -31.15 -23.59
CA GLY A 356 3.54 -31.49 -22.87
C GLY A 356 4.69 -31.87 -23.79
N LYS A 357 5.91 -31.46 -23.44
CA LYS A 357 7.13 -31.76 -24.22
C LYS A 357 8.02 -32.84 -23.60
N THR A 358 7.74 -33.25 -22.36
CA THR A 358 8.62 -34.15 -21.59
C THR A 358 8.20 -35.61 -21.64
N ASP A 359 6.92 -35.91 -21.84
CA ASP A 359 6.37 -37.28 -21.86
C ASP A 359 5.56 -37.59 -23.13
N VAL A 360 6.06 -37.12 -24.28
CA VAL A 360 5.39 -37.32 -25.57
C VAL A 360 5.37 -38.82 -25.91
N ARG A 361 4.17 -39.35 -26.19
CA ARG A 361 3.95 -40.75 -26.61
C ARG A 361 4.10 -40.93 -28.11
N ASP A 362 4.38 -42.17 -28.51
CA ASP A 362 4.34 -42.59 -29.90
C ASP A 362 2.89 -42.79 -30.36
N ALA A 363 2.50 -42.12 -31.45
CA ALA A 363 1.11 -42.10 -31.91
C ALA A 363 0.62 -43.46 -32.42
N GLU A 364 1.48 -44.25 -33.08
CA GLU A 364 1.13 -45.58 -33.58
C GLU A 364 0.89 -46.56 -32.42
N ARG A 365 1.75 -46.47 -31.39
CA ARG A 365 1.58 -47.25 -30.16
C ARG A 365 0.30 -46.88 -29.42
N VAL A 366 -0.01 -45.59 -29.27
CA VAL A 366 -1.28 -45.16 -28.62
C VAL A 366 -2.48 -45.69 -29.41
N ALA A 367 -2.47 -45.60 -30.74
CA ALA A 367 -3.57 -46.13 -31.57
C ALA A 367 -3.74 -47.66 -31.44
N ALA A 368 -2.64 -48.40 -31.21
CA ALA A 368 -2.67 -49.84 -30.99
C ALA A 368 -3.22 -50.22 -29.60
N GLU A 369 -2.85 -49.47 -28.56
CA GLU A 369 -3.28 -49.72 -27.17
C GLU A 369 -4.69 -49.16 -26.88
N HIS A 370 -5.08 -48.08 -27.56
CA HIS A 370 -6.37 -47.40 -27.42
C HIS A 370 -7.07 -47.28 -28.79
N PRO A 371 -7.85 -48.30 -29.20
CA PRO A 371 -8.48 -48.33 -30.52
C PRO A 371 -9.34 -47.10 -30.79
N GLY A 372 -9.13 -46.47 -31.95
CA GLY A 372 -9.88 -45.28 -32.38
C GLY A 372 -9.41 -43.96 -31.77
N VAL A 373 -8.36 -43.95 -30.96
CA VAL A 373 -7.75 -42.71 -30.44
C VAL A 373 -6.71 -42.18 -31.43
N ARG A 374 -6.86 -40.92 -31.84
CA ARG A 374 -5.82 -40.15 -32.52
C ARG A 374 -5.05 -39.36 -31.48
N TYR A 375 -3.76 -39.67 -31.32
CA TYR A 375 -2.84 -38.93 -30.48
C TYR A 375 -2.04 -37.93 -31.33
N GLN A 376 -1.96 -36.68 -30.88
CA GLN A 376 -1.17 -35.64 -31.52
C GLN A 376 -0.50 -34.75 -30.48
N ALA A 377 0.83 -34.83 -30.39
CA ALA A 377 1.62 -33.80 -29.75
C ALA A 377 1.82 -32.63 -30.71
N PHE A 378 1.74 -31.40 -30.22
CA PHE A 378 1.79 -30.23 -31.08
C PHE A 378 2.58 -29.06 -30.48
N ASP A 379 2.90 -28.09 -31.33
CA ASP A 379 3.37 -26.76 -30.95
C ASP A 379 2.58 -25.72 -31.74
N LEU A 380 2.22 -24.59 -31.12
CA LEU A 380 1.47 -23.54 -31.80
C LEU A 380 2.21 -23.01 -33.04
N VAL A 381 3.55 -22.98 -33.00
CA VAL A 381 4.33 -22.49 -34.15
C VAL A 381 4.16 -23.35 -35.42
N GLU A 382 3.70 -24.59 -35.29
CA GLU A 382 3.44 -25.51 -36.42
C GLU A 382 2.25 -25.05 -37.28
N ALA A 383 1.35 -24.23 -36.73
CA ALA A 383 0.24 -23.65 -37.49
C ALA A 383 0.72 -22.75 -38.64
N GLY A 384 1.89 -22.12 -38.48
CA GLY A 384 2.43 -21.16 -39.45
C GLY A 384 1.77 -19.77 -39.37
N TYR A 385 2.46 -18.77 -39.91
CA TYR A 385 2.13 -17.36 -39.67
C TYR A 385 0.78 -16.95 -40.27
N ASP A 386 0.47 -17.44 -41.47
CA ASP A 386 -0.77 -17.11 -42.15
C ASP A 386 -1.99 -17.68 -41.41
N ARG A 387 -1.86 -18.89 -40.84
CA ARG A 387 -2.92 -19.49 -40.03
C ARG A 387 -3.07 -18.81 -38.68
N ILE A 388 -1.96 -18.48 -38.02
CA ILE A 388 -1.98 -17.73 -36.75
C ILE A 388 -2.72 -16.40 -36.93
N ARG A 389 -2.50 -15.70 -38.04
CA ARG A 389 -3.24 -14.49 -38.39
C ARG A 389 -4.76 -14.74 -38.46
N GLU A 390 -5.18 -15.78 -39.17
CA GLU A 390 -6.61 -16.13 -39.28
C GLU A 390 -7.24 -16.47 -37.93
N LEU A 391 -6.49 -17.17 -37.06
CA LEU A 391 -6.94 -17.47 -35.70
C LEU A 391 -7.05 -16.21 -34.85
N PHE A 392 -6.12 -15.26 -34.97
CA PHE A 392 -6.21 -13.96 -34.31
C PHE A 392 -7.44 -13.18 -34.75
N ASP A 393 -7.73 -13.12 -36.05
CA ASP A 393 -8.90 -12.40 -36.58
C ASP A 393 -10.19 -12.95 -35.95
N ARG A 394 -10.32 -14.28 -35.82
CA ARG A 394 -11.46 -14.92 -35.12
C ARG A 394 -11.52 -14.60 -33.63
N LEU A 395 -10.38 -14.63 -32.93
CA LEU A 395 -10.32 -14.29 -31.51
C LEU A 395 -10.75 -12.85 -31.27
N LEU A 396 -10.29 -11.93 -32.13
CA LEU A 396 -10.60 -10.51 -32.03
C LEU A 396 -12.10 -10.26 -32.13
N GLU A 397 -12.78 -10.88 -33.10
CA GLU A 397 -14.24 -10.82 -33.24
C GLU A 397 -14.96 -11.24 -31.96
N TRP A 398 -14.51 -12.30 -31.29
CA TRP A 398 -15.14 -12.80 -30.07
C TRP A 398 -14.82 -11.97 -28.82
N PHE A 399 -13.63 -11.36 -28.73
CA PHE A 399 -13.31 -10.41 -27.66
C PHE A 399 -14.13 -9.12 -27.81
N GLU A 400 -14.25 -8.59 -29.02
CA GLU A 400 -15.05 -7.38 -29.30
C GLU A 400 -16.55 -7.62 -29.06
N ALA A 401 -17.04 -8.83 -29.36
CA ALA A 401 -18.41 -9.24 -29.06
C ALA A 401 -18.67 -9.55 -27.57
N GLY A 402 -17.64 -9.54 -26.71
CA GLY A 402 -17.75 -9.90 -25.29
C GLY A 402 -18.03 -11.37 -25.02
N VAL A 403 -17.84 -12.24 -26.03
CA VAL A 403 -17.97 -13.70 -25.91
C VAL A 403 -16.81 -14.28 -25.11
N LEU A 404 -15.60 -13.75 -25.34
CA LEU A 404 -14.40 -14.11 -24.60
C LEU A 404 -13.99 -12.98 -23.67
N THR A 405 -13.40 -13.37 -22.53
CA THR A 405 -12.80 -12.44 -21.58
C THR A 405 -11.34 -12.81 -21.32
N PRO A 406 -10.43 -11.83 -21.18
CA PRO A 406 -9.05 -12.11 -20.81
C PRO A 406 -8.97 -12.91 -19.52
N VAL A 407 -8.01 -13.82 -19.43
CA VAL A 407 -7.79 -14.59 -18.19
C VAL A 407 -7.31 -13.66 -17.06
N PRO A 408 -7.49 -14.02 -15.78
CA PRO A 408 -6.93 -13.27 -14.67
C PRO A 408 -5.42 -13.08 -14.81
N VAL A 409 -4.93 -11.89 -14.48
CA VAL A 409 -3.53 -11.51 -14.63
C VAL A 409 -2.89 -11.24 -13.28
N THR A 410 -1.71 -11.80 -13.05
CA THR A 410 -0.79 -11.42 -11.98
C THR A 410 0.40 -10.69 -12.58
N ALA A 411 0.43 -9.37 -12.42
CA ALA A 411 1.46 -8.52 -13.01
C ALA A 411 2.68 -8.36 -12.08
N TRP A 412 3.86 -8.34 -12.69
CA TRP A 412 5.14 -8.10 -12.05
C TRP A 412 5.96 -7.11 -12.86
N ASP A 413 6.88 -6.39 -12.21
CA ASP A 413 7.89 -5.63 -12.94
C ASP A 413 8.82 -6.59 -13.69
N VAL A 414 9.19 -6.26 -14.94
CA VAL A 414 10.20 -7.03 -15.69
C VAL A 414 11.54 -7.12 -14.95
N ARG A 415 11.91 -6.12 -14.15
CA ARG A 415 13.14 -6.16 -13.32
C ARG A 415 13.05 -7.19 -12.18
N ARG A 416 11.84 -7.67 -11.86
CA ARG A 416 11.55 -8.76 -10.92
C ARG A 416 11.30 -10.11 -11.62
N ALA A 417 11.69 -10.24 -12.90
CA ALA A 417 11.51 -11.48 -13.66
C ALA A 417 11.96 -12.77 -12.92
N PRO A 418 13.10 -12.82 -12.19
CA PRO A 418 13.48 -14.02 -11.45
C PRO A 418 12.43 -14.46 -10.40
N ALA A 419 11.80 -13.51 -9.72
CA ALA A 419 10.76 -13.79 -8.74
C ALA A 419 9.45 -14.22 -9.43
N ALA A 420 9.07 -13.58 -10.54
CA ALA A 420 7.94 -13.99 -11.35
C ALA A 420 8.12 -15.43 -11.90
N PHE A 421 9.31 -15.79 -12.38
CA PHE A 421 9.61 -17.14 -12.86
C PHE A 421 9.54 -18.18 -11.73
N ARG A 422 10.05 -17.85 -10.53
CA ARG A 422 9.88 -18.69 -9.33
C ARG A 422 8.41 -18.87 -8.97
N HIS A 423 7.59 -17.84 -9.11
CA HIS A 423 6.15 -17.94 -8.87
C HIS A 423 5.45 -18.85 -9.89
N VAL A 424 5.82 -18.75 -11.18
CA VAL A 424 5.30 -19.63 -12.24
C VAL A 424 5.71 -21.09 -12.01
N SER A 425 6.98 -21.35 -11.65
CA SER A 425 7.49 -22.71 -11.44
C SER A 425 6.81 -23.45 -10.30
N GLN A 426 6.32 -22.73 -9.28
CA GLN A 426 5.56 -23.31 -8.17
C GLN A 426 4.12 -23.68 -8.55
N ALA A 427 3.64 -23.32 -9.75
CA ALA A 427 2.29 -23.59 -10.25
C ALA A 427 1.16 -23.10 -9.31
N LYS A 428 1.42 -22.07 -8.49
CA LYS A 428 0.44 -21.49 -7.55
C LYS A 428 -0.51 -20.50 -8.21
N HIS A 429 -0.09 -19.82 -9.27
CA HIS A 429 -0.89 -18.81 -9.96
C HIS A 429 -2.19 -19.37 -10.57
N VAL A 430 -3.19 -18.49 -10.69
CA VAL A 430 -4.41 -18.68 -11.47
C VAL A 430 -4.33 -17.76 -12.68
N GLY A 431 -4.76 -18.23 -13.85
CA GLY A 431 -4.68 -17.45 -15.08
C GLY A 431 -3.24 -17.29 -15.58
N LYS A 432 -2.79 -16.05 -15.75
CA LYS A 432 -1.52 -15.72 -16.42
C LYS A 432 -0.65 -14.77 -15.59
N VAL A 433 0.66 -15.03 -15.59
CA VAL A 433 1.66 -14.07 -15.08
C VAL A 433 2.13 -13.20 -16.24
N VAL A 434 2.21 -11.88 -16.01
CA VAL A 434 2.73 -10.93 -17.01
C VAL A 434 3.83 -10.05 -16.39
N LEU A 435 4.78 -9.65 -17.23
CA LEU A 435 5.79 -8.66 -16.89
C LEU A 435 5.39 -7.32 -17.50
N THR A 436 5.21 -6.30 -16.67
CA THR A 436 5.09 -4.91 -17.11
C THR A 436 6.47 -4.36 -17.41
N VAL A 437 6.60 -3.71 -18.56
CA VAL A 437 7.86 -3.13 -19.02
C VAL A 437 7.82 -1.61 -18.77
N PRO A 438 8.81 -1.04 -18.06
CA PRO A 438 8.87 0.40 -17.83
C PRO A 438 8.92 1.19 -19.15
N ALA A 439 8.06 2.19 -19.27
CA ALA A 439 8.13 3.18 -20.33
C ALA A 439 8.80 4.46 -19.79
N PRO A 440 9.72 5.09 -20.54
CA PRO A 440 10.27 6.38 -20.15
C PRO A 440 9.17 7.45 -20.18
N LEU A 441 9.39 8.55 -19.45
CA LEU A 441 8.53 9.73 -19.58
C LEU A 441 8.59 10.26 -21.01
N ASP A 442 7.43 10.47 -21.62
CA ASP A 442 7.32 11.09 -22.93
C ASP A 442 7.49 12.61 -22.79
N ALA A 443 8.57 13.14 -23.37
CA ALA A 443 8.86 14.57 -23.33
C ALA A 443 7.79 15.42 -24.05
N HIS A 444 7.08 14.84 -25.02
CA HIS A 444 6.03 15.49 -25.81
C HIS A 444 4.61 15.22 -25.28
N GLY A 445 4.48 14.32 -24.31
CA GLY A 445 3.23 14.11 -23.59
C GLY A 445 3.02 15.12 -22.46
N THR A 446 1.77 15.27 -22.03
CA THR A 446 1.40 16.11 -20.90
C THR A 446 1.63 15.38 -19.58
N VAL A 447 2.22 16.07 -18.61
CA VAL A 447 2.31 15.60 -17.21
C VAL A 447 1.36 16.41 -16.32
N LEU A 448 0.38 15.73 -15.71
CA LEU A 448 -0.53 16.32 -14.73
C LEU A 448 0.11 16.31 -13.34
N ILE A 449 0.21 17.46 -12.69
CA ILE A 449 0.62 17.59 -11.29
C ILE A 449 -0.55 18.17 -10.48
N THR A 450 -1.24 17.33 -9.71
CA THR A 450 -2.27 17.81 -8.76
C THR A 450 -1.59 18.31 -7.48
N GLY A 451 -2.08 19.41 -6.93
CA GLY A 451 -1.32 20.19 -5.95
C GLY A 451 -0.11 20.92 -6.57
N GLY A 452 -0.10 21.09 -7.91
CA GLY A 452 1.04 21.64 -8.66
C GLY A 452 1.43 23.08 -8.28
N THR A 453 0.51 23.83 -7.66
CA THR A 453 0.79 25.18 -7.15
C THR A 453 1.25 25.20 -5.68
N GLY A 454 1.36 24.03 -5.03
CA GLY A 454 1.88 23.86 -3.67
C GLY A 454 3.40 23.69 -3.61
N GLY A 455 4.00 23.69 -2.41
CA GLY A 455 5.46 23.68 -2.24
C GLY A 455 6.19 22.59 -3.04
N LEU A 456 5.89 21.32 -2.76
CA LEU A 456 6.50 20.19 -3.48
C LEU A 456 6.10 20.14 -4.96
N GLY A 457 4.84 20.47 -5.28
CA GLY A 457 4.36 20.49 -6.67
C GLY A 457 5.16 21.45 -7.56
N ARG A 458 5.52 22.63 -7.03
CA ARG A 458 6.35 23.61 -7.75
C ARG A 458 7.79 23.16 -7.92
N LEU A 459 8.38 22.54 -6.90
CA LEU A 459 9.73 21.98 -6.99
C LEU A 459 9.78 20.90 -8.07
N LEU A 460 8.79 20.01 -8.07
CA LEU A 460 8.68 18.96 -9.06
C LEU A 460 8.43 19.49 -10.47
N ALA A 461 7.56 20.49 -10.64
CA ALA A 461 7.31 21.10 -11.95
C ALA A 461 8.60 21.66 -12.57
N ARG A 462 9.44 22.34 -11.78
CA ARG A 462 10.75 22.85 -12.22
C ARG A 462 11.70 21.71 -12.58
N HIS A 463 11.76 20.69 -11.74
CA HIS A 463 12.60 19.53 -11.96
C HIS A 463 12.25 18.83 -13.27
N LEU A 464 10.96 18.56 -13.50
CA LEU A 464 10.48 17.90 -14.71
C LEU A 464 10.74 18.74 -15.98
N ALA A 465 10.48 20.05 -15.93
CA ALA A 465 10.80 20.95 -17.04
C ALA A 465 12.31 20.96 -17.36
N GLY A 466 13.15 21.04 -16.32
CA GLY A 466 14.61 20.98 -16.44
C GLY A 466 15.12 19.65 -17.00
N SER A 467 14.42 18.56 -16.69
CA SER A 467 14.70 17.21 -17.19
C SER A 467 14.14 16.93 -18.59
N GLY A 468 13.46 17.90 -19.22
CA GLY A 468 13.07 17.83 -20.62
C GLY A 468 11.57 17.71 -20.90
N VAL A 469 10.71 17.64 -19.87
CA VAL A 469 9.25 17.61 -20.05
C VAL A 469 8.77 18.93 -20.65
N ARG A 470 7.98 18.87 -21.73
CA ARG A 470 7.54 20.06 -22.47
C ARG A 470 6.13 20.52 -22.16
N HIS A 471 5.24 19.64 -21.71
CA HIS A 471 3.84 20.00 -21.45
C HIS A 471 3.47 19.68 -19.99
N LEU A 472 3.17 20.72 -19.21
CA LEU A 472 2.81 20.61 -17.81
C LEU A 472 1.39 21.09 -17.58
N LEU A 473 0.58 20.27 -16.91
CA LEU A 473 -0.74 20.63 -16.42
C LEU A 473 -0.71 20.69 -14.89
N LEU A 474 -0.72 21.91 -14.34
CA LEU A 474 -0.70 22.14 -12.89
C LEU A 474 -2.13 22.37 -12.38
N ALA A 475 -2.66 21.40 -11.66
CA ALA A 475 -4.02 21.46 -11.11
C ALA A 475 -3.99 21.76 -9.60
N SER A 476 -4.78 22.73 -9.16
CA SER A 476 -5.03 22.97 -7.72
C SER A 476 -6.36 23.68 -7.52
N ARG A 477 -6.91 23.66 -6.30
CA ARG A 477 -8.20 24.36 -6.00
C ARG A 477 -8.18 25.86 -6.34
N ARG A 478 -7.04 26.52 -6.16
CA ARG A 478 -6.88 27.97 -6.46
C ARG A 478 -6.51 28.21 -7.93
N GLY A 479 -5.88 27.24 -8.58
CA GLY A 479 -5.47 27.34 -9.98
C GLY A 479 -4.66 28.61 -10.26
N PRO A 480 -5.02 29.38 -11.32
CA PRO A 480 -4.36 30.65 -11.66
C PRO A 480 -4.38 31.70 -10.55
N ALA A 481 -5.32 31.63 -9.60
CA ALA A 481 -5.41 32.57 -8.49
C ALA A 481 -4.45 32.27 -7.32
N ALA A 482 -3.63 31.21 -7.42
CA ALA A 482 -2.61 30.94 -6.41
C ALA A 482 -1.45 31.94 -6.52
N GLU A 483 -0.96 32.41 -5.38
CA GLU A 483 0.17 33.34 -5.28
C GLU A 483 1.42 32.79 -6.00
N GLY A 484 2.14 33.66 -6.72
CA GLY A 484 3.40 33.32 -7.37
C GLY A 484 3.26 32.39 -8.59
N VAL A 485 2.05 32.18 -9.13
CA VAL A 485 1.84 31.27 -10.27
C VAL A 485 2.34 31.86 -11.58
N ASP A 486 2.19 33.17 -11.81
CA ASP A 486 2.64 33.80 -13.04
C ASP A 486 4.17 33.78 -13.16
N GLU A 487 4.89 34.02 -12.06
CA GLU A 487 6.34 33.87 -11.99
C GLU A 487 6.76 32.42 -12.24
N LEU A 488 6.05 31.46 -11.66
CA LEU A 488 6.31 30.04 -11.92
C LEU A 488 6.11 29.69 -13.39
N ARG A 489 5.04 30.15 -14.03
CA ARG A 489 4.80 29.90 -15.46
C ARG A 489 5.90 30.50 -16.33
N ALA A 490 6.35 31.72 -16.02
CA ALA A 490 7.46 32.35 -16.73
C ALA A 490 8.77 31.57 -16.57
N GLU A 491 9.06 31.08 -15.35
CA GLU A 491 10.22 30.24 -15.08
C GLU A 491 10.17 28.91 -15.84
N LEU A 492 9.05 28.20 -15.79
CA LEU A 492 8.87 26.94 -16.52
C LEU A 492 8.96 27.15 -18.05
N SER A 493 8.42 28.26 -18.56
CA SER A 493 8.57 28.64 -19.96
C SER A 493 10.04 28.89 -20.34
N SER A 494 10.84 29.51 -19.45
CA SER A 494 12.28 29.69 -19.67
C SER A 494 13.08 28.38 -19.69
N LEU A 495 12.56 27.34 -19.03
CA LEU A 495 13.08 25.96 -19.09
C LEU A 495 12.56 25.17 -20.31
N GLY A 496 11.73 25.79 -21.15
CA GLY A 496 11.19 25.19 -22.36
C GLY A 496 9.91 24.38 -22.17
N ALA A 497 9.19 24.56 -21.06
CA ALA A 497 7.91 23.90 -20.81
C ALA A 497 6.72 24.85 -21.04
N GLU A 498 5.74 24.38 -21.81
CA GLU A 498 4.41 24.97 -21.89
C GLU A 498 3.59 24.54 -20.68
N THR A 499 3.06 25.51 -19.93
CA THR A 499 2.38 25.25 -18.65
C THR A 499 0.95 25.77 -18.65
N THR A 500 0.01 24.84 -18.51
CA THR A 500 -1.40 25.11 -18.24
C THR A 500 -1.65 25.01 -16.74
N VAL A 501 -2.29 26.02 -16.16
CA VAL A 501 -2.66 26.03 -14.73
C VAL A 501 -4.17 26.03 -14.61
N ALA A 502 -4.72 25.01 -13.97
CA ALA A 502 -6.16 24.81 -13.85
C ALA A 502 -6.64 24.88 -12.40
N ALA A 503 -7.77 25.57 -12.20
CA ALA A 503 -8.51 25.52 -10.95
C ALA A 503 -9.36 24.24 -10.93
N CYS A 504 -8.93 23.23 -10.17
CA CYS A 504 -9.62 21.94 -10.09
C CYS A 504 -9.39 21.30 -8.71
N ASP A 505 -10.48 20.84 -8.07
CA ASP A 505 -10.41 19.90 -6.95
C ASP A 505 -10.43 18.48 -7.52
N ALA A 506 -9.32 17.75 -7.46
CA ALA A 506 -9.27 16.38 -7.98
C ALA A 506 -10.20 15.41 -7.22
N ALA A 507 -10.67 15.77 -6.03
CA ALA A 507 -11.69 15.00 -5.31
C ALA A 507 -13.10 15.18 -5.89
N ASP A 508 -13.34 16.19 -6.70
CA ASP A 508 -14.52 16.32 -7.53
C ASP A 508 -14.29 15.55 -8.83
N ARG A 509 -15.01 14.42 -8.98
CA ARG A 509 -14.83 13.51 -10.11
C ARG A 509 -15.23 14.14 -11.43
N GLU A 510 -16.29 14.95 -11.45
CA GLU A 510 -16.80 15.57 -12.68
C GLU A 510 -15.85 16.68 -13.15
N ALA A 511 -15.43 17.56 -12.24
CA ALA A 511 -14.45 18.60 -12.56
C ALA A 511 -13.11 18.01 -13.03
N LEU A 512 -12.65 16.91 -12.42
CA LEU A 512 -11.45 16.22 -12.87
C LEU A 512 -11.63 15.58 -14.26
N ALA A 513 -12.79 14.97 -14.53
CA ALA A 513 -13.08 14.41 -15.85
C ALA A 513 -13.10 15.50 -16.94
N GLU A 514 -13.70 16.65 -16.66
CA GLU A 514 -13.68 17.82 -17.56
C GLU A 514 -12.24 18.32 -17.81
N LEU A 515 -11.43 18.43 -16.75
CA LEU A 515 -10.03 18.81 -16.87
C LEU A 515 -9.22 17.84 -17.74
N LEU A 516 -9.42 16.54 -17.55
CA LEU A 516 -8.73 15.50 -18.32
C LEU A 516 -9.17 15.48 -19.79
N ALA A 517 -10.47 15.70 -20.06
CA ALA A 517 -10.99 15.80 -21.42
C ALA A 517 -10.49 17.04 -22.18
N GLY A 518 -10.01 18.06 -21.46
CA GLY A 518 -9.40 19.26 -22.05
C GLY A 518 -7.92 19.12 -22.42
N VAL A 519 -7.29 17.96 -22.18
CA VAL A 519 -5.90 17.72 -22.60
C VAL A 519 -5.84 17.53 -24.12
N PRO A 520 -4.97 18.26 -24.85
CA PRO A 520 -4.88 18.15 -26.31
C PRO A 520 -4.50 16.73 -26.78
N GLU A 521 -5.10 16.27 -27.88
CA GLU A 521 -4.80 14.96 -28.46
C GLU A 521 -3.37 14.90 -29.04
N GLU A 522 -2.81 16.03 -29.48
CA GLU A 522 -1.45 16.14 -29.98
C GLU A 522 -0.40 15.96 -28.87
N HIS A 523 -0.78 16.23 -27.62
CA HIS A 523 0.07 16.17 -26.43
C HIS A 523 -0.67 15.42 -25.31
N PRO A 524 -0.95 14.10 -25.51
CA PRO A 524 -1.82 13.34 -24.64
C PRO A 524 -1.26 13.26 -23.22
N LEU A 525 -2.12 13.01 -22.24
CA LEU A 525 -1.69 12.78 -20.86
C LEU A 525 -0.89 11.47 -20.78
N THR A 526 0.40 11.56 -20.45
CA THR A 526 1.32 10.40 -20.36
C THR A 526 1.85 10.17 -18.95
N ALA A 527 1.66 11.11 -18.01
CA ALA A 527 2.00 10.89 -16.62
C ALA A 527 1.13 11.70 -15.65
N VAL A 528 0.93 11.14 -14.45
CA VAL A 528 0.23 11.80 -13.34
C VAL A 528 1.13 11.80 -12.12
N VAL A 529 1.25 12.96 -11.46
CA VAL A 529 1.83 13.08 -10.12
C VAL A 529 0.80 13.72 -9.19
N HIS A 530 0.42 12.96 -8.16
CA HIS A 530 -0.51 13.40 -7.14
C HIS A 530 0.24 13.89 -5.91
N ALA A 531 0.44 15.21 -5.84
CA ALA A 531 1.11 15.90 -4.74
C ALA A 531 0.14 16.73 -3.86
N ALA A 532 -1.17 16.60 -4.07
CA ALA A 532 -2.16 17.30 -3.26
C ALA A 532 -2.28 16.68 -1.86
N GLY A 533 -2.46 17.55 -0.86
CA GLY A 533 -2.61 17.13 0.52
C GLY A 533 -2.96 18.31 1.42
N VAL A 534 -3.56 17.99 2.56
CA VAL A 534 -3.80 18.92 3.66
C VAL A 534 -3.49 18.19 4.97
N LEU A 535 -3.07 18.95 5.98
CA LEU A 535 -2.85 18.47 7.33
C LEU A 535 -3.97 19.00 8.23
N ASP A 536 -4.36 18.18 9.19
CA ASP A 536 -5.24 18.57 10.29
C ASP A 536 -4.86 17.73 11.52
N ASP A 537 -3.71 18.06 12.10
CA ASP A 537 -3.08 17.27 13.15
C ASP A 537 -3.90 17.35 14.45
N GLY A 538 -4.06 16.21 15.11
CA GLY A 538 -4.81 16.05 16.34
C GLY A 538 -4.68 14.64 16.89
N LEU A 539 -4.59 14.53 18.22
CA LEU A 539 -4.61 13.23 18.90
C LEU A 539 -5.90 12.48 18.57
N VAL A 540 -5.84 11.15 18.59
CA VAL A 540 -6.96 10.29 18.20
C VAL A 540 -8.23 10.57 19.00
N GLY A 541 -8.11 10.96 20.27
CA GLY A 541 -9.24 11.33 21.12
C GLY A 541 -9.94 12.65 20.73
N ALA A 542 -9.29 13.51 19.96
CA ALA A 542 -9.80 14.81 19.52
C ALA A 542 -10.15 14.86 18.02
N LEU A 543 -10.01 13.74 17.29
CA LEU A 543 -10.41 13.64 15.90
C LEU A 543 -11.93 13.45 15.80
N THR A 544 -12.52 14.10 14.80
CA THR A 544 -13.93 13.93 14.44
C THR A 544 -14.04 13.40 13.00
N PRO A 545 -15.19 12.84 12.60
CA PRO A 545 -15.44 12.46 11.22
C PRO A 545 -15.14 13.58 10.21
N GLU A 546 -15.49 14.82 10.53
CA GLU A 546 -15.28 15.98 9.65
C GLU A 546 -13.79 16.30 9.45
N ARG A 547 -13.00 16.24 10.54
CA ARG A 547 -11.54 16.41 10.49
C ARG A 547 -10.85 15.28 9.73
N LEU A 548 -11.39 14.07 9.82
CA LEU A 548 -10.93 12.92 9.04
C LEU A 548 -11.22 13.12 7.55
N ASP A 549 -12.46 13.49 7.21
CA ASP A 549 -12.90 13.74 5.83
C ASP A 549 -12.13 14.87 5.15
N ALA A 550 -11.81 15.94 5.88
CA ALA A 550 -10.99 17.04 5.37
C ALA A 550 -9.63 16.57 4.86
N VAL A 551 -9.00 15.61 5.55
CA VAL A 551 -7.69 15.04 5.18
C VAL A 551 -7.81 13.90 4.17
N LEU A 552 -8.84 13.06 4.27
CA LEU A 552 -9.08 11.98 3.30
C LEU A 552 -9.42 12.53 1.92
N ARG A 553 -10.24 13.58 1.81
CA ARG A 553 -10.73 14.11 0.52
C ARG A 553 -9.62 14.37 -0.51
N PRO A 554 -8.60 15.22 -0.25
CA PRO A 554 -7.60 15.56 -1.26
C PRO A 554 -6.58 14.45 -1.54
N LYS A 555 -6.56 13.36 -0.78
CA LYS A 555 -5.67 12.21 -1.00
C LYS A 555 -6.44 11.00 -1.50
N VAL A 556 -7.38 10.50 -0.71
CA VAL A 556 -8.14 9.28 -0.97
C VAL A 556 -9.13 9.47 -2.11
N SER A 557 -10.06 10.43 -2.01
CA SER A 557 -11.05 10.66 -3.07
C SER A 557 -10.38 11.10 -4.37
N ALA A 558 -9.40 12.00 -4.29
CA ALA A 558 -8.65 12.45 -5.45
C ALA A 558 -7.87 11.31 -6.15
N ALA A 559 -7.15 10.48 -5.40
CA ALA A 559 -6.40 9.37 -6.00
C ALA A 559 -7.31 8.28 -6.57
N ALA A 560 -8.46 8.01 -5.94
CA ALA A 560 -9.47 7.10 -6.48
C ALA A 560 -10.04 7.60 -7.82
N ASN A 561 -10.39 8.89 -7.91
CA ASN A 561 -10.86 9.49 -9.16
C ASN A 561 -9.77 9.47 -10.25
N LEU A 562 -8.53 9.83 -9.89
CA LEU A 562 -7.39 9.78 -10.82
C LEU A 562 -7.14 8.34 -11.32
N ASP A 563 -7.19 7.35 -10.44
CA ASP A 563 -7.03 5.94 -10.82
C ASP A 563 -8.13 5.54 -11.81
N GLU A 564 -9.39 5.77 -11.47
CA GLU A 564 -10.56 5.45 -12.30
C GLU A 564 -10.49 6.10 -13.68
N LEU A 565 -10.34 7.43 -13.72
CA LEU A 565 -10.42 8.22 -14.94
C LEU A 565 -9.20 8.06 -15.86
N THR A 566 -8.10 7.45 -15.40
CA THR A 566 -6.88 7.28 -16.20
C THR A 566 -6.53 5.84 -16.53
N ARG A 567 -7.34 4.86 -16.11
CA ARG A 567 -7.10 3.42 -16.37
C ARG A 567 -6.98 3.06 -17.85
N HIS A 568 -7.62 3.82 -18.73
CA HIS A 568 -7.65 3.59 -20.17
C HIS A 568 -6.50 4.26 -20.93
N LEU A 569 -5.71 5.10 -20.26
CA LEU A 569 -4.61 5.86 -20.86
C LEU A 569 -3.29 5.09 -20.80
N ASP A 570 -2.44 5.25 -21.82
CA ASP A 570 -1.07 4.71 -21.85
C ASP A 570 -0.12 5.58 -21.01
N LEU A 571 -0.33 5.59 -19.69
CA LEU A 571 0.56 6.32 -18.79
C LEU A 571 1.93 5.62 -18.70
N SER A 572 3.00 6.41 -18.72
CA SER A 572 4.36 6.00 -18.36
C SER A 572 4.56 6.01 -16.83
N ALA A 573 3.89 6.93 -16.13
CA ALA A 573 4.00 7.06 -14.68
C ALA A 573 2.67 7.51 -14.03
N PHE A 574 2.40 6.96 -12.84
CA PHE A 574 1.32 7.37 -11.95
C PHE A 574 1.87 7.41 -10.53
N VAL A 575 2.27 8.59 -10.07
CA VAL A 575 3.01 8.75 -8.81
C VAL A 575 2.12 9.37 -7.75
N LEU A 576 2.00 8.72 -6.59
CA LEU A 576 1.25 9.17 -5.44
C LEU A 576 2.22 9.64 -4.34
N PHE A 577 2.14 10.91 -3.95
CA PHE A 577 2.91 11.39 -2.80
C PHE A 577 2.20 10.99 -1.51
N SER A 578 2.70 9.90 -0.93
CA SER A 578 2.31 9.37 0.37
C SER A 578 3.20 9.98 1.47
N SER A 579 3.23 9.39 2.66
CA SER A 579 4.09 9.81 3.76
C SER A 579 4.54 8.64 4.61
N ALA A 580 5.78 8.73 5.12
CA ALA A 580 6.31 7.81 6.12
C ALA A 580 5.40 7.70 7.38
N ALA A 581 4.57 8.71 7.66
CA ALA A 581 3.56 8.66 8.72
C ALA A 581 2.54 7.50 8.55
N GLY A 582 2.18 7.14 7.31
CA GLY A 582 1.29 6.00 7.04
C GLY A 582 1.95 4.63 7.30
N VAL A 583 3.28 4.58 7.24
CA VAL A 583 4.09 3.36 7.42
C VAL A 583 4.53 3.19 8.88
N LEU A 584 5.08 4.25 9.47
CA LEU A 584 5.65 4.24 10.81
C LEU A 584 4.62 4.57 11.90
N GLY A 585 3.56 5.29 11.57
CA GLY A 585 2.65 5.89 12.54
C GLY A 585 3.27 7.10 13.23
N ALA A 586 2.75 8.30 12.95
CA ALA A 586 3.13 9.53 13.64
C ALA A 586 2.07 9.90 14.67
N PRO A 587 2.41 10.20 15.93
CA PRO A 587 1.45 10.69 16.92
C PRO A 587 0.73 11.95 16.42
N GLY A 588 -0.57 12.07 16.69
CA GLY A 588 -1.36 13.23 16.29
C GLY A 588 -1.70 13.29 14.80
N GLN A 589 -1.39 12.24 14.02
CA GLN A 589 -1.57 12.23 12.57
C GLN A 589 -2.41 11.03 12.11
N ALA A 590 -3.36 10.56 12.92
CA ALA A 590 -4.09 9.33 12.61
C ALA A 590 -4.93 9.45 11.31
N ASN A 591 -5.56 10.60 11.07
CA ASN A 591 -6.25 10.91 9.81
C ASN A 591 -5.30 10.96 8.60
N TYR A 592 -4.14 11.60 8.74
CA TYR A 592 -3.13 11.70 7.68
C TYR A 592 -2.45 10.35 7.40
N ALA A 593 -2.14 9.57 8.44
CA ALA A 593 -1.59 8.22 8.32
C ALA A 593 -2.57 7.28 7.61
N ALA A 594 -3.88 7.38 7.92
CA ALA A 594 -4.92 6.65 7.21
C ALA A 594 -4.96 7.00 5.71
N ALA A 595 -4.97 8.28 5.38
CA ALA A 595 -4.99 8.74 4.00
C ALA A 595 -3.77 8.26 3.20
N ASN A 596 -2.58 8.26 3.79
CA ASN A 596 -1.35 7.84 3.11
C ASN A 596 -1.25 6.32 2.99
N ALA A 597 -1.68 5.55 4.00
CA ALA A 597 -1.74 4.09 3.90
C ALA A 597 -2.72 3.62 2.81
N PHE A 598 -3.80 4.35 2.58
CA PHE A 598 -4.68 4.13 1.42
C PHE A 598 -3.93 4.32 0.09
N LEU A 599 -3.16 5.41 -0.06
CA LEU A 599 -2.39 5.66 -1.30
C LEU A 599 -1.37 4.55 -1.57
N ASP A 600 -0.69 4.07 -0.53
CA ASP A 600 0.28 2.97 -0.63
C ASP A 600 -0.39 1.68 -1.14
N ALA A 601 -1.57 1.36 -0.60
CA ALA A 601 -2.34 0.19 -1.02
C ALA A 601 -2.93 0.36 -2.43
N LEU A 602 -3.43 1.56 -2.78
CA LEU A 602 -3.94 1.86 -4.12
C LEU A 602 -2.84 1.69 -5.18
N ALA A 603 -1.61 2.13 -4.91
CA ALA A 603 -0.49 1.92 -5.83
C ALA A 603 -0.21 0.43 -6.05
N ARG A 604 -0.21 -0.39 -4.98
CA ARG A 604 -0.06 -1.85 -5.11
C ARG A 604 -1.21 -2.46 -5.92
N GLN A 605 -2.44 -2.02 -5.68
CA GLN A 605 -3.62 -2.50 -6.40
C GLN A 605 -3.56 -2.16 -7.89
N ARG A 606 -3.21 -0.92 -8.23
CA ARG A 606 -3.06 -0.49 -9.62
C ARG A 606 -1.93 -1.26 -10.33
N ARG A 607 -0.80 -1.51 -9.65
CA ARG A 607 0.27 -2.37 -10.18
C ARG A 607 -0.13 -3.82 -10.37
N ALA A 608 -0.88 -4.40 -9.43
CA ALA A 608 -1.38 -5.77 -9.56
C ALA A 608 -2.30 -5.92 -10.78
N ALA A 609 -3.03 -4.86 -11.15
CA ALA A 609 -3.81 -4.78 -12.40
C ALA A 609 -2.97 -4.55 -13.67
N GLY A 610 -1.64 -4.50 -13.54
CA GLY A 610 -0.71 -4.30 -14.66
C GLY A 610 -0.62 -2.87 -15.17
N LEU A 611 -1.06 -1.89 -14.37
CA LEU A 611 -0.98 -0.46 -14.68
C LEU A 611 0.18 0.19 -13.91
N PRO A 612 0.80 1.26 -14.44
CA PRO A 612 1.85 1.97 -13.73
C PRO A 612 1.29 2.56 -12.43
N ALA A 613 2.04 2.41 -11.34
CA ALA A 613 1.80 3.14 -10.10
C ALA A 613 3.04 3.11 -9.19
N LEU A 614 3.28 4.22 -8.49
CA LEU A 614 4.35 4.37 -7.51
C LEU A 614 3.86 5.25 -6.36
N ALA A 615 3.82 4.72 -5.14
CA ALA A 615 3.61 5.51 -3.93
C ALA A 615 4.96 5.82 -3.28
N LEU A 616 5.19 7.10 -3.01
CA LEU A 616 6.39 7.58 -2.33
C LEU A 616 6.00 8.03 -0.93
N ALA A 617 6.26 7.18 0.06
CA ALA A 617 6.03 7.47 1.47
C ALA A 617 7.12 8.39 2.01
N TRP A 618 7.06 9.66 1.60
CA TRP A 618 8.09 10.65 1.87
C TRP A 618 8.32 10.87 3.36
N GLY A 619 9.61 10.96 3.72
CA GLY A 619 10.04 11.71 4.89
C GLY A 619 9.78 13.22 4.74
N PRO A 620 10.03 14.00 5.80
CA PRO A 620 9.83 15.45 5.79
C PRO A 620 10.87 16.17 4.92
N TRP A 621 10.48 17.21 4.17
CA TRP A 621 11.36 17.96 3.24
C TRP A 621 11.75 19.35 3.75
N LEU A 622 12.94 19.82 3.35
CA LEU A 622 13.46 21.18 3.51
C LEU A 622 13.89 21.81 2.15
N PRO A 623 13.76 23.14 1.97
CA PRO A 623 13.22 24.10 2.93
C PRO A 623 11.72 23.89 3.18
N ALA A 624 11.29 24.28 4.37
CA ALA A 624 9.92 24.17 4.86
C ALA A 624 8.96 24.94 3.94
N GLY A 625 8.24 24.25 3.06
CA GLY A 625 7.32 24.85 2.09
C GLY A 625 6.02 24.05 2.01
N GLY A 626 4.87 24.73 2.02
CA GLY A 626 3.57 24.05 2.09
C GLY A 626 3.35 23.39 3.45
N MET A 627 3.17 22.07 3.48
CA MET A 627 2.81 21.31 4.70
C MET A 627 3.90 21.35 5.79
N THR A 628 5.17 21.53 5.44
CA THR A 628 6.28 21.63 6.41
C THR A 628 6.61 23.07 6.79
N ALA A 629 5.91 24.08 6.26
CA ALA A 629 6.17 25.50 6.50
C ALA A 629 6.15 25.91 7.99
N GLY A 630 5.43 25.15 8.83
CA GLY A 630 5.34 25.38 10.27
C GLY A 630 6.46 24.75 11.11
N LEU A 631 7.38 23.97 10.52
CA LEU A 631 8.47 23.35 11.27
C LEU A 631 9.47 24.41 11.76
N SER A 632 9.68 24.45 13.08
CA SER A 632 10.69 25.30 13.70
C SER A 632 12.09 24.71 13.54
N GLU A 633 13.14 25.51 13.76
CA GLU A 633 14.51 24.97 13.84
C GLU A 633 14.67 23.91 14.95
N ALA A 634 13.89 24.02 16.03
CA ALA A 634 13.91 23.07 17.13
C ALA A 634 13.35 21.70 16.68
N ASP A 635 12.29 21.70 15.85
CA ASP A 635 11.72 20.49 15.26
C ASP A 635 12.73 19.77 14.37
N VAL A 636 13.39 20.52 13.48
CA VAL A 636 14.43 19.98 12.59
C VAL A 636 15.57 19.33 13.39
N ARG A 637 16.05 20.01 14.45
CA ARG A 637 17.10 19.46 15.33
C ARG A 637 16.62 18.23 16.08
N ARG A 638 15.37 18.20 16.54
CA ARG A 638 14.76 17.04 17.21
C ARG A 638 14.74 15.83 16.29
N MET A 639 14.30 16.00 15.05
CA MET A 639 14.22 14.94 14.05
C MET A 639 15.61 14.38 13.68
N ALA A 640 16.62 15.25 13.57
CA ALA A 640 18.00 14.82 13.40
C ALA A 640 18.49 13.97 14.60
N ARG A 641 18.14 14.36 15.84
CA ARG A 641 18.49 13.60 17.06
C ARG A 641 17.77 12.27 17.20
N SER A 642 16.60 12.10 16.57
CA SER A 642 15.92 10.79 16.48
C SER A 642 16.46 9.92 15.33
N GLY A 643 17.52 10.35 14.65
CA GLY A 643 18.15 9.62 13.55
C GLY A 643 17.35 9.66 12.23
N LEU A 644 16.35 10.54 12.13
CA LEU A 644 15.48 10.69 10.96
C LEU A 644 15.47 12.17 10.50
N PRO A 645 16.61 12.71 10.05
CA PRO A 645 16.67 14.11 9.62
C PRO A 645 15.79 14.37 8.39
N PRO A 646 15.30 15.61 8.21
CA PRO A 646 14.53 15.96 7.02
C PRO A 646 15.40 15.94 5.75
N LEU A 647 14.75 15.67 4.62
CA LEU A 647 15.32 15.60 3.29
C LEU A 647 15.54 17.00 2.69
N PRO A 648 16.77 17.34 2.29
CA PRO A 648 17.01 18.47 1.39
C PRO A 648 16.28 18.28 0.04
N ALA A 649 15.77 19.37 -0.54
CA ALA A 649 14.96 19.31 -1.76
C ALA A 649 15.69 18.69 -2.97
N ASP A 650 16.98 18.97 -3.15
CA ASP A 650 17.83 18.38 -4.19
C ASP A 650 17.94 16.86 -4.03
N GLN A 651 18.14 16.37 -2.81
CA GLN A 651 18.15 14.94 -2.52
C GLN A 651 16.77 14.30 -2.70
N GLY A 652 15.71 15.00 -2.31
CA GLY A 652 14.34 14.56 -2.52
C GLY A 652 14.01 14.38 -4.00
N LEU A 653 14.41 15.32 -4.86
CA LEU A 653 14.25 15.24 -6.32
C LEU A 653 15.11 14.12 -6.93
N ALA A 654 16.36 13.95 -6.47
CA ALA A 654 17.19 12.82 -6.90
C ALA A 654 16.59 11.46 -6.51
N LEU A 655 15.98 11.36 -5.32
CA LEU A 655 15.26 10.16 -4.90
C LEU A 655 13.98 9.93 -5.70
N PHE A 656 13.31 11.00 -6.14
CA PHE A 656 12.16 10.88 -7.05
C PHE A 656 12.57 10.24 -8.38
N ASP A 657 13.67 10.69 -8.99
CA ASP A 657 14.19 10.11 -10.23
C ASP A 657 14.61 8.64 -10.05
N ALA A 658 15.34 8.35 -8.96
CA ALA A 658 15.74 7.00 -8.63
C ALA A 658 14.52 6.08 -8.43
N ALA A 659 13.47 6.58 -7.79
CA ALA A 659 12.25 5.83 -7.52
C ALA A 659 11.43 5.54 -8.78
N LEU A 660 11.41 6.43 -9.78
CA LEU A 660 10.83 6.12 -11.10
C LEU A 660 11.55 4.94 -11.76
N GLY A 661 12.86 4.80 -11.49
CA GLY A 661 13.72 3.71 -11.93
C GLY A 661 13.67 2.45 -11.06
N ALA A 662 12.83 2.38 -10.02
CA ALA A 662 12.72 1.23 -9.13
C ALA A 662 11.53 0.30 -9.51
N PRO A 663 11.60 -1.00 -9.17
CA PRO A 663 10.59 -1.99 -9.53
C PRO A 663 9.50 -2.17 -8.47
N ASP A 664 9.54 -1.46 -7.34
CA ASP A 664 8.56 -1.60 -6.26
C ASP A 664 7.40 -0.60 -6.37
N ALA A 665 6.22 -1.00 -5.89
CA ALA A 665 5.02 -0.15 -5.92
C ALA A 665 5.02 0.94 -4.86
N VAL A 666 5.71 0.70 -3.74
CA VAL A 666 5.74 1.58 -2.56
C VAL A 666 7.16 1.66 -2.06
N LEU A 667 7.70 2.87 -2.00
CA LEU A 667 9.02 3.15 -1.44
C LEU A 667 8.88 4.15 -0.30
N VAL A 668 9.84 4.15 0.63
CA VAL A 668 9.91 5.10 1.74
C VAL A 668 11.18 5.95 1.58
N PRO A 669 11.15 7.01 0.75
CA PRO A 669 12.32 7.84 0.56
C PRO A 669 12.49 8.74 1.79
N MET A 670 13.53 8.46 2.56
CA MET A 670 13.88 9.21 3.77
C MET A 670 15.36 9.06 4.09
N LEU A 671 15.91 10.03 4.82
CA LEU A 671 17.24 9.90 5.40
C LEU A 671 17.17 9.13 6.71
N VAL A 672 18.12 8.21 6.89
CA VAL A 672 18.22 7.35 8.07
C VAL A 672 19.65 7.41 8.58
N ASP A 673 19.86 8.03 9.74
CA ASP A 673 21.12 7.92 10.47
C ASP A 673 21.09 6.67 11.35
N ALA A 674 21.57 5.56 10.78
CA ALA A 674 21.61 4.28 11.47
C ALA A 674 22.49 4.28 12.73
N ARG A 675 23.46 5.20 12.87
CA ARG A 675 24.31 5.29 14.07
C ARG A 675 23.54 5.89 15.24
N VAL A 676 22.75 6.93 14.98
CA VAL A 676 21.89 7.58 15.97
C VAL A 676 20.71 6.66 16.34
N LEU A 677 20.13 5.95 15.37
CA LEU A 677 19.10 4.96 15.67
C LEU A 677 19.63 3.82 16.54
N ALA A 678 20.83 3.31 16.27
CA ALA A 678 21.44 2.24 17.07
C ALA A 678 21.74 2.64 18.53
N SER A 679 21.76 3.94 18.85
CA SER A 679 21.96 4.44 20.22
C SER A 679 20.65 4.78 20.95
N THR A 680 19.49 4.59 20.31
CA THR A 680 18.15 4.86 20.87
C THR A 680 17.29 3.58 20.85
N ASP A 681 16.07 3.65 21.39
CA ASP A 681 15.12 2.55 21.23
C ASP A 681 14.56 2.59 19.80
N VAL A 682 14.92 1.58 18.99
CA VAL A 682 14.61 1.55 17.56
C VAL A 682 13.16 1.13 17.35
N PRO A 683 12.32 1.97 16.67
CA PRO A 683 10.97 1.59 16.30
C PRO A 683 10.93 0.23 15.60
N GLU A 684 9.95 -0.62 15.93
CA GLU A 684 9.88 -2.02 15.49
C GLU A 684 10.06 -2.16 13.96
N GLN A 685 9.46 -1.24 13.21
CA GLN A 685 9.48 -1.20 11.74
C GLN A 685 10.88 -0.88 11.19
N LEU A 686 11.71 -0.11 11.91
CA LEU A 686 13.07 0.30 11.46
C LEU A 686 14.16 -0.71 11.81
N ARG A 687 13.84 -1.74 12.61
CA ARG A 687 14.82 -2.77 13.03
C ARG A 687 15.45 -3.54 11.87
N GLY A 688 14.80 -3.61 10.70
CA GLY A 688 15.37 -4.24 9.50
C GLY A 688 16.44 -3.40 8.80
N VAL A 689 16.49 -2.08 9.05
CA VAL A 689 17.44 -1.14 8.42
C VAL A 689 18.67 -0.89 9.32
N VAL A 690 18.52 -1.06 10.63
CA VAL A 690 19.60 -0.90 11.61
C VAL A 690 20.36 -2.23 11.77
N ARG A 691 21.61 -2.29 11.31
CA ARG A 691 22.51 -3.43 11.62
C ARG A 691 22.90 -3.38 13.10
N THR A 692 22.13 -4.00 13.98
CA THR A 692 22.59 -4.27 15.34
C THR A 692 23.66 -5.35 15.32
N ALA A 693 24.91 -5.00 15.56
CA ALA A 693 25.86 -5.96 16.11
C ALA A 693 25.23 -6.51 17.40
N VAL A 694 24.99 -7.83 17.45
CA VAL A 694 24.40 -8.51 18.61
C VAL A 694 25.30 -8.31 19.82
N ARG A 695 25.11 -7.22 20.57
CA ARG A 695 25.40 -7.23 22.00
C ARG A 695 24.15 -7.76 22.67
N ARG A 696 24.22 -9.03 23.11
CA ARG A 696 23.34 -9.55 24.17
C ARG A 696 23.41 -8.55 25.32
N ARG A 697 22.43 -7.65 25.43
CA ARG A 697 22.05 -7.08 26.72
C ARG A 697 21.18 -8.14 27.38
N THR A 698 21.83 -9.03 28.09
CA THR A 698 21.20 -9.83 29.14
C THR A 698 20.51 -8.87 30.11
N ALA A 699 19.21 -9.10 30.33
CA ALA A 699 18.43 -8.67 31.50
C ALA A 699 18.78 -7.29 32.09
N ALA A 700 18.18 -6.22 31.54
CA ALA A 700 18.12 -4.92 32.23
C ALA A 700 16.73 -4.25 32.14
N ALA A 701 15.70 -4.97 31.66
CA ALA A 701 14.33 -4.44 31.62
C ALA A 701 13.66 -4.44 33.00
N GLY A 702 14.13 -5.26 33.95
CA GLY A 702 13.69 -5.21 35.36
C GLY A 702 14.53 -4.29 36.26
N ALA A 703 15.51 -3.56 35.71
CA ALA A 703 16.41 -2.71 36.49
C ALA A 703 16.04 -1.21 36.43
N ALA A 704 15.31 -0.76 35.41
CA ALA A 704 14.88 0.63 35.27
C ALA A 704 13.60 0.94 36.07
N GLU A 705 12.69 -0.04 36.20
CA GLU A 705 11.45 0.05 36.99
C GLU A 705 11.72 0.32 38.49
N ALA A 706 12.90 -0.10 38.98
CA ALA A 706 13.33 0.08 40.36
C ALA A 706 14.20 1.34 40.58
N ASP A 707 14.81 1.93 39.54
CA ASP A 707 15.91 2.91 39.71
C ASP A 707 15.42 4.25 40.27
N LEU A 708 14.37 4.87 39.71
CA LEU A 708 13.93 6.19 40.17
C LEU A 708 13.27 6.14 41.56
N ARG A 709 12.38 5.16 41.79
CA ARG A 709 11.70 4.97 43.08
C ARG A 709 12.69 4.56 44.18
N GLN A 710 13.67 3.68 43.92
CA GLN A 710 14.74 3.38 44.89
C GLN A 710 15.67 4.56 45.15
N ARG A 711 16.09 5.29 44.12
CA ARG A 711 16.97 6.47 44.27
C ARG A 711 16.33 7.56 45.11
N LEU A 712 15.02 7.71 45.03
CA LEU A 712 14.25 8.74 45.74
C LEU A 712 13.62 8.26 47.07
N ALA A 713 13.60 6.95 47.34
CA ALA A 713 13.04 6.37 48.58
C ALA A 713 13.82 6.78 49.85
N GLY A 714 15.13 7.04 49.73
CA GLY A 714 16.00 7.44 50.84
C GLY A 714 16.17 8.95 51.04
N THR A 715 15.54 9.78 50.21
CA THR A 715 15.66 11.25 50.25
C THR A 715 14.51 11.89 51.03
N SER A 716 14.78 13.03 51.69
CA SER A 716 13.77 13.82 52.42
C SER A 716 12.65 14.29 51.47
N GLY A 717 11.46 14.61 52.01
CA GLY A 717 10.32 15.01 51.18
C GLY A 717 10.58 16.26 50.32
N GLU A 718 11.39 17.19 50.82
CA GLU A 718 11.75 18.42 50.12
C GLU A 718 12.80 18.17 49.03
N ASP A 719 13.85 17.40 49.34
CA ASP A 719 14.88 17.00 48.37
C ASP A 719 14.30 16.12 47.26
N ARG A 720 13.33 15.25 47.61
CA ARG A 720 12.60 14.40 46.65
C ARG A 720 11.78 15.24 45.69
N ARG A 721 11.06 16.25 46.20
CA ARG A 721 10.28 17.18 45.37
C ARG A 721 11.18 17.96 44.43
N GLN A 722 12.32 18.46 44.92
CA GLN A 722 13.29 19.19 44.11
C GLN A 722 13.89 18.32 43.00
N ALA A 723 14.28 17.09 43.32
CA ALA A 723 14.80 16.13 42.34
C ALA A 723 13.76 15.74 41.26
N LEU A 724 12.48 15.67 41.62
CA LEU A 724 11.40 15.43 40.66
C LEU A 724 11.16 16.65 39.76
N VAL A 725 11.22 17.86 40.30
CA VAL A 725 11.15 19.10 39.49
C VAL A 725 12.32 19.17 38.51
N GLU A 726 13.54 18.88 38.96
CA GLU A 726 14.73 18.84 38.10
C GLU A 726 14.61 17.76 37.01
N LEU A 727 14.06 16.59 37.34
CA LEU A 727 13.79 15.54 36.37
C LEU A 727 12.77 15.99 35.32
N VAL A 728 11.65 16.58 35.73
CA VAL A 728 10.63 17.07 34.80
C VAL A 728 11.21 18.20 33.95
N CYS A 729 11.91 19.19 34.52
CA CYS A 729 12.58 20.25 33.77
C CYS A 729 13.65 19.71 32.79
N ALA A 730 14.39 18.66 33.17
CA ALA A 730 15.34 18.00 32.27
C ALA A 730 14.62 17.31 31.08
N GLN A 731 13.49 16.63 31.32
CA GLN A 731 12.70 16.05 30.24
C GLN A 731 12.05 17.12 29.35
N VAL A 732 11.57 18.21 29.96
CA VAL A 732 11.03 19.38 29.25
C VAL A 732 12.08 20.02 28.34
N GLY A 733 13.28 20.28 28.89
CA GLY A 733 14.41 20.80 28.12
C GLY A 733 14.80 19.85 26.98
N ALA A 734 14.77 18.54 27.22
CA ALA A 734 15.08 17.55 26.19
C ALA A 734 14.03 17.48 25.07
N VAL A 735 12.74 17.67 25.38
CA VAL A 735 11.65 17.75 24.39
C VAL A 735 11.73 19.03 23.55
N LEU A 736 11.97 20.17 24.21
CA LEU A 736 12.09 21.48 23.55
C LEU A 736 13.45 21.70 22.86
N GLY A 737 14.44 20.83 23.11
CA GLY A 737 15.77 20.91 22.52
C GLY A 737 16.72 21.90 23.18
N TYR A 738 16.45 22.32 24.41
CA TYR A 738 17.35 23.12 25.25
C TYR A 738 18.43 22.24 25.90
N GLY A 739 19.63 22.80 26.09
CA GLY A 739 20.84 22.07 26.49
C GLY A 739 20.93 21.67 27.97
N GLY A 740 19.92 21.95 28.81
CA GLY A 740 19.93 21.58 30.24
C GLY A 740 18.70 22.07 31.02
N ALA A 741 18.43 21.44 32.18
CA ALA A 741 17.27 21.73 33.05
C ALA A 741 17.23 23.18 33.55
N GLU A 742 18.39 23.83 33.66
CA GLU A 742 18.55 25.20 34.18
C GLU A 742 17.97 26.30 33.27
N THR A 743 17.56 25.92 32.05
CA THR A 743 16.94 26.84 31.08
C THR A 743 15.41 26.83 31.12
N VAL A 744 14.80 25.95 31.94
CA VAL A 744 13.35 25.77 32.02
C VAL A 744 12.85 26.30 33.37
N ASP A 745 12.00 27.34 33.33
CA ASP A 745 11.31 27.85 34.51
C ASP A 745 10.24 26.85 34.99
N PRO A 746 10.36 26.29 36.21
CA PRO A 746 9.45 25.26 36.72
C PRO A 746 8.03 25.75 37.00
N LEU A 747 7.81 27.07 37.11
CA LEU A 747 6.49 27.67 37.36
C LEU A 747 5.79 28.16 36.09
N ARG A 748 6.50 28.17 34.96
CA ARG A 748 5.94 28.65 33.69
C ARG A 748 5.02 27.61 33.07
N VAL A 749 3.90 28.09 32.51
CA VAL A 749 2.91 27.20 31.88
C VAL A 749 3.45 26.58 30.60
N PHE A 750 3.16 25.28 30.37
CA PHE A 750 3.69 24.52 29.24
C PHE A 750 3.44 25.18 27.87
N LYS A 751 2.26 25.79 27.69
CA LYS A 751 1.88 26.49 26.45
C LYS A 751 2.83 27.66 26.12
N GLU A 752 3.32 28.38 27.13
CA GLU A 752 4.26 29.49 26.94
C GLU A 752 5.70 29.02 26.74
N LEU A 753 6.01 27.80 27.19
CA LEU A 753 7.27 27.12 26.93
C LEU A 753 7.33 26.53 25.50
N GLY A 754 6.26 26.65 24.72
CA GLY A 754 6.19 26.16 23.34
C GLY A 754 5.68 24.72 23.22
N PHE A 755 4.99 24.19 24.23
CA PHE A 755 4.32 22.90 24.12
C PHE A 755 3.02 22.99 23.31
N ASP A 756 2.85 21.99 22.46
CA ASP A 756 1.68 21.67 21.66
C ASP A 756 1.21 20.22 21.94
N SER A 757 0.18 19.76 21.24
CA SER A 757 -0.38 18.42 21.42
C SER A 757 0.60 17.27 21.13
N LEU A 758 1.63 17.50 20.30
CA LEU A 758 2.63 16.49 19.90
C LEU A 758 3.75 16.38 20.94
N THR A 759 4.30 17.52 21.36
CA THR A 759 5.33 17.63 22.40
C THR A 759 4.82 17.21 23.78
N ALA A 760 3.53 17.42 24.05
CA ALA A 760 2.84 16.90 25.24
C ALA A 760 2.92 15.37 25.35
N VAL A 761 2.63 14.69 24.24
CA VAL A 761 2.67 13.23 24.13
C VAL A 761 4.09 12.71 24.32
N GLU A 762 5.08 13.38 23.72
CA GLU A 762 6.49 13.04 23.85
C GLU A 762 6.98 13.15 25.30
N LEU A 763 6.69 14.27 25.98
CA LEU A 763 7.04 14.46 27.40
C LEU A 763 6.43 13.38 28.28
N ARG A 764 5.14 13.08 28.07
CA ARG A 764 4.42 12.02 28.79
C ARG A 764 5.04 10.64 28.57
N ASN A 765 5.44 10.29 27.33
CA ASN A 765 6.11 9.03 27.02
C ASN A 765 7.48 8.94 27.69
N ARG A 766 8.28 10.02 27.66
CA ARG A 766 9.60 10.08 28.30
C ARG A 766 9.50 9.97 29.81
N LEU A 767 8.55 10.69 30.42
CA LEU A 767 8.30 10.61 31.85
C LEU A 767 7.84 9.21 32.25
N SER A 768 6.91 8.60 31.50
CA SER A 768 6.46 7.22 31.77
C SER A 768 7.62 6.22 31.68
N ALA A 769 8.53 6.38 30.70
CA ALA A 769 9.69 5.51 30.53
C ALA A 769 10.71 5.63 31.67
N VAL A 770 10.92 6.84 32.22
CA VAL A 770 11.90 7.08 33.30
C VAL A 770 11.31 6.82 34.69
N SER A 771 10.00 7.00 34.86
CA SER A 771 9.32 6.80 36.14
C SER A 771 8.70 5.42 36.31
N GLY A 772 8.47 4.67 35.23
CA GLY A 772 7.81 3.37 35.28
C GLY A 772 6.30 3.43 35.58
N ILE A 773 5.75 4.62 35.83
CA ILE A 773 4.31 4.83 36.05
C ILE A 773 3.62 5.21 34.73
N ARG A 774 2.34 4.84 34.64
CA ARG A 774 1.53 5.11 33.45
C ARG A 774 0.86 6.46 33.59
N LEU A 775 1.26 7.40 32.74
CA LEU A 775 0.76 8.78 32.78
C LEU A 775 -0.38 9.02 31.75
N PRO A 776 -1.46 9.74 32.12
CA PRO A 776 -2.57 10.06 31.23
C PRO A 776 -2.15 10.96 30.05
N ALA A 777 -2.88 10.90 28.93
CA ALA A 777 -2.55 11.72 27.74
C ALA A 777 -2.90 13.21 27.92
N THR A 778 -3.74 13.57 28.90
CA THR A 778 -4.14 14.93 29.26
C THR A 778 -3.19 15.60 30.26
N LEU A 779 -2.09 14.94 30.60
CA LEU A 779 -1.14 15.30 31.67
C LEU A 779 -0.79 16.80 31.76
N ILE A 780 -0.48 17.44 30.63
CA ILE A 780 -0.06 18.85 30.61
C ILE A 780 -1.22 19.84 30.75
N PHE A 781 -2.48 19.39 30.56
CA PHE A 781 -3.68 20.19 30.77
C PHE A 781 -4.13 20.11 32.21
N ASP A 782 -4.05 18.91 32.80
CA ASP A 782 -4.39 18.67 34.20
C ASP A 782 -3.32 19.24 35.15
N TYR A 783 -2.05 19.26 34.70
CA TYR A 783 -0.90 19.79 35.44
C TYR A 783 -0.14 20.80 34.57
N PRO A 784 -0.53 22.08 34.58
CA PRO A 784 -0.13 23.05 33.55
C PRO A 784 1.31 23.56 33.65
N THR A 785 2.06 23.21 34.71
CA THR A 785 3.46 23.65 34.94
C THR A 785 4.37 22.46 35.25
N PRO A 786 5.68 22.54 34.96
CA PRO A 786 6.65 21.50 35.35
C PRO A 786 6.61 21.14 36.84
N ALA A 787 6.42 22.14 37.72
CA ALA A 787 6.30 21.92 39.16
C ALA A 787 5.02 21.17 39.55
N ALA A 788 3.86 21.52 38.97
CA ALA A 788 2.61 20.81 39.21
C ALA A 788 2.69 19.35 38.73
N LEU A 789 3.31 19.15 37.56
CA LEU A 789 3.53 17.82 37.01
C LEU A 789 4.48 16.98 37.86
N ALA A 790 5.56 17.56 38.37
CA ALA A 790 6.47 16.89 39.30
C ALA A 790 5.74 16.45 40.59
N GLY A 791 4.81 17.27 41.09
CA GLY A 791 3.95 16.92 42.23
C GLY A 791 3.07 15.69 41.95
N TYR A 792 2.42 15.66 40.79
CA TYR A 792 1.59 14.51 40.38
C TYR A 792 2.41 13.22 40.23
N VAL A 793 3.54 13.29 39.52
CA VAL A 793 4.46 12.15 39.36
C VAL A 793 4.98 11.66 40.72
N GLY A 794 5.23 12.57 41.67
CA GLY A 794 5.61 12.23 43.04
C GLY A 794 4.52 11.49 43.81
N GLY A 795 3.26 11.91 43.68
CA GLY A 795 2.12 11.25 44.30
C GLY A 795 1.88 9.83 43.77
N GLU A 796 2.04 9.62 42.46
CA GLU A 796 1.93 8.30 41.83
C GLU A 796 3.09 7.36 42.20
N LEU A 797 4.31 7.89 42.38
CA LEU A 797 5.49 7.10 42.76
C LEU A 797 5.52 6.75 44.26
N PHE A 798 4.96 7.59 45.13
CA PHE A 798 5.01 7.43 46.58
C PHE A 798 3.63 7.63 47.24
N PRO A 799 2.64 6.77 46.93
CA PRO A 799 1.30 6.87 47.51
C PRO A 799 1.28 6.73 49.04
N GLU A 800 2.26 6.02 49.62
CA GLU A 800 2.39 5.76 51.06
C GLU A 800 2.94 6.95 51.87
N SER A 801 3.54 7.96 51.23
CA SER A 801 4.09 9.14 51.93
C SER A 801 3.08 10.25 52.22
N LEU A 802 1.81 10.06 51.87
CA LEU A 802 0.73 11.01 52.10
C LEU A 802 -0.01 10.80 53.46
N GLU A 803 0.33 9.78 54.24
CA GLU A 803 -0.37 9.47 55.51
C GLU A 803 0.27 10.09 56.77
N ALA A 804 1.21 11.04 56.66
CA ALA A 804 1.81 11.68 57.85
C ALA A 804 1.79 13.22 57.81
N THR A 805 0.75 13.78 58.44
CA THR A 805 0.56 15.13 59.04
C THR A 805 0.17 16.33 58.14
N PRO A 806 -0.56 17.34 58.69
CA PRO A 806 -1.95 17.35 59.12
C PRO A 806 -2.88 18.12 58.14
N GLU A 807 -4.18 18.04 58.38
CA GLU A 807 -5.31 18.64 57.65
C GLU A 807 -5.07 20.10 57.17
N VAL A 808 -4.84 20.28 55.87
CA VAL A 808 -5.03 21.56 55.14
C VAL A 808 -5.68 21.31 53.75
N GLY A 809 -5.54 20.11 53.19
CA GLY A 809 -6.05 19.77 51.86
C GLY A 809 -7.53 19.35 51.78
N ASP A 810 -8.21 19.11 52.90
CA ASP A 810 -9.66 18.84 52.92
C ASP A 810 -10.46 20.14 52.94
N GLU A 811 -9.99 21.19 53.62
CA GLU A 811 -10.66 22.48 53.68
C GLU A 811 -10.73 23.14 52.29
N GLU A 812 -9.64 23.14 51.52
CA GLU A 812 -9.63 23.71 50.16
C GLU A 812 -10.44 22.86 49.17
N ARG A 813 -10.52 21.54 49.37
CA ARG A 813 -11.37 20.64 48.56
C ARG A 813 -12.85 20.82 48.89
N GLU A 814 -13.21 20.95 50.16
CA GLU A 814 -14.57 21.25 50.61
C GLU A 814 -15.02 22.63 50.13
N ILE A 815 -14.15 23.66 50.23
CA ILE A 815 -14.44 25.00 49.70
C ILE A 815 -14.65 24.95 48.18
N ARG A 816 -13.81 24.22 47.44
CA ARG A 816 -13.93 24.11 45.98
C ARG A 816 -15.19 23.32 45.56
N ALA A 817 -15.57 22.29 46.31
CA ALA A 817 -16.82 21.55 46.11
C ALA A 817 -18.07 22.37 46.50
N ALA A 818 -17.99 23.18 47.56
CA ALA A 818 -19.04 24.10 47.98
C ALA A 818 -19.25 25.20 46.92
N LEU A 819 -18.18 25.82 46.41
CA LEU A 819 -18.26 26.82 45.36
C LEU A 819 -18.80 26.26 44.04
N ALA A 820 -18.44 25.01 43.68
CA ALA A 820 -18.92 24.36 42.46
C ALA A 820 -20.39 23.89 42.53
N SER A 821 -20.93 23.71 43.74
CA SER A 821 -22.32 23.23 43.95
C SER A 821 -23.33 24.37 44.16
N ILE A 822 -22.89 25.61 44.36
CA ILE A 822 -23.78 26.77 44.49
C ILE A 822 -24.22 27.23 43.08
N PRO A 823 -25.54 27.30 42.79
CA PRO A 823 -26.03 27.81 41.52
C PRO A 823 -25.67 29.29 41.30
N VAL A 824 -25.26 29.64 40.08
CA VAL A 824 -24.86 31.00 39.67
C VAL A 824 -25.89 32.08 40.01
N ALA A 825 -27.18 31.74 40.06
CA ALA A 825 -28.25 32.64 40.46
C ALA A 825 -28.08 33.15 41.91
N ARG A 826 -27.60 32.33 42.84
CA ARG A 826 -27.39 32.73 44.25
C ARG A 826 -26.21 33.67 44.44
N PHE A 827 -25.14 33.52 43.63
CA PHE A 827 -24.04 34.50 43.62
C PHE A 827 -24.49 35.88 43.15
N ARG A 828 -25.51 35.94 42.28
CA ARG A 828 -26.08 37.20 41.77
C ARG A 828 -27.00 37.86 42.79
N GLU A 829 -27.82 37.08 43.51
CA GLU A 829 -28.69 37.59 44.59
C GLU A 829 -27.90 38.08 45.81
N ALA A 830 -26.76 37.46 46.11
CA ALA A 830 -25.87 37.86 47.21
C ALA A 830 -24.87 38.98 46.84
N GLY A 831 -24.87 39.48 45.60
CA GLY A 831 -23.95 40.55 45.15
C GLY A 831 -22.47 40.12 44.99
N LEU A 832 -22.16 38.83 45.09
CA LEU A 832 -20.79 38.30 45.12
C LEU A 832 -20.24 37.90 43.74
N LEU A 833 -21.08 37.87 42.70
CA LEU A 833 -20.70 37.39 41.37
C LEU A 833 -19.57 38.22 40.73
N GLU A 834 -19.57 39.55 40.89
CA GLU A 834 -18.50 40.40 40.35
C GLU A 834 -17.16 40.22 41.09
N ALA A 835 -17.19 40.00 42.40
CA ALA A 835 -15.98 39.80 43.20
C ALA A 835 -15.27 38.48 42.81
N VAL A 836 -16.04 37.40 42.61
CA VAL A 836 -15.50 36.10 42.16
C VAL A 836 -14.96 36.19 40.73
N LEU A 837 -15.61 36.96 39.84
CA LEU A 837 -15.12 37.16 38.47
C LEU A 837 -13.84 38.01 38.41
N LYS A 838 -13.70 39.02 39.28
CA LYS A 838 -12.47 39.83 39.37
C LYS A 838 -11.26 39.03 39.87
N LEU A 839 -11.48 38.09 40.80
CA LEU A 839 -10.41 37.20 41.30
C LEU A 839 -9.87 36.23 40.24
N ARG A 840 -10.66 35.90 39.19
CA ARG A 840 -10.25 35.00 38.10
C ARG A 840 -9.19 35.62 37.18
N ASP A 841 -9.20 36.93 37.01
CA ASP A 841 -8.37 37.61 36.01
C ASP A 841 -7.01 38.10 36.58
N GLY A 842 -6.73 37.81 37.87
CA GLY A 842 -5.39 37.90 38.45
C GLY A 842 -4.88 39.30 38.83
N ASP A 843 -5.76 40.26 39.14
CA ASP A 843 -5.37 41.61 39.56
C ASP A 843 -5.20 41.70 41.10
N PRO A 844 -4.02 42.03 41.66
CA PRO A 844 -3.76 41.96 43.10
C PRO A 844 -4.22 43.21 43.90
N ALA A 845 -4.97 44.13 43.30
CA ALA A 845 -5.47 45.31 43.99
C ALA A 845 -6.93 45.13 44.46
N VAL A 846 -7.10 44.62 45.68
CA VAL A 846 -8.34 44.82 46.44
C VAL A 846 -8.03 45.84 47.53
N GLU A 847 -8.44 47.10 47.30
CA GLU A 847 -8.65 48.04 48.40
C GLU A 847 -9.76 47.48 49.30
N SER A 848 -9.49 47.48 50.60
CA SER A 848 -10.42 47.07 51.65
C SER A 848 -11.67 47.95 51.58
N PRO A 849 -12.89 47.39 51.54
CA PRO A 849 -14.07 48.18 51.87
C PRO A 849 -13.99 48.50 53.36
N GLU A 850 -14.08 49.79 53.68
CA GLU A 850 -14.21 50.29 55.04
C GLU A 850 -15.37 49.62 55.79
N ASP A 851 -15.15 49.41 57.09
CA ASP A 851 -16.13 49.02 58.10
C ASP A 851 -17.49 49.72 57.92
N ASP A 852 -18.59 48.96 58.00
CA ASP A 852 -19.39 48.94 59.23
C ASP A 852 -20.56 47.94 59.14
N ALA A 853 -20.87 47.31 60.28
CA ALA A 853 -22.09 46.56 60.61
C ALA A 853 -22.10 45.01 60.56
N PHE A 854 -20.95 44.32 60.65
CA PHE A 854 -20.93 42.88 61.01
C PHE A 854 -19.92 42.50 62.10
N GLY A 855 -19.07 43.43 62.54
CA GLY A 855 -17.98 43.15 63.49
C GLY A 855 -18.39 42.88 64.94
N GLU A 856 -19.66 43.03 65.31
CA GLU A 856 -20.13 42.86 66.68
C GLU A 856 -21.16 41.72 66.87
N MET A 857 -21.29 40.79 65.92
CA MET A 857 -22.11 39.59 66.14
C MET A 857 -21.27 38.41 66.62
N ALA A 858 -21.68 37.81 67.74
CA ALA A 858 -21.07 36.57 68.20
C ALA A 858 -21.26 35.46 67.16
N VAL A 859 -20.28 34.57 67.05
CA VAL A 859 -20.22 33.53 66.00
C VAL A 859 -21.48 32.64 66.00
N ASP A 860 -22.09 32.41 67.15
CA ASP A 860 -23.32 31.62 67.28
C ASP A 860 -24.55 32.29 66.64
N ASP A 861 -24.61 33.62 66.57
CA ASP A 861 -25.71 34.36 65.94
C ASP A 861 -25.59 34.41 64.41
N LEU A 862 -24.36 34.43 63.89
CA LEU A 862 -24.07 34.31 62.46
C LEU A 862 -24.40 32.90 61.93
N VAL A 863 -24.16 31.87 62.74
CA VAL A 863 -24.51 30.49 62.39
C VAL A 863 -26.03 30.27 62.39
N ARG A 864 -26.78 30.90 63.30
CA ARG A 864 -28.25 30.85 63.28
C ARG A 864 -28.85 31.56 62.06
N LEU A 865 -28.32 32.74 61.70
CA LEU A 865 -28.78 33.49 60.54
C LEU A 865 -28.56 32.73 59.21
N ALA A 866 -27.48 31.96 59.11
CA ALA A 866 -27.15 31.17 57.92
C ALA A 866 -27.98 29.87 57.79
N LEU A 867 -28.51 29.34 58.90
CA LEU A 867 -29.29 28.10 58.93
C LEU A 867 -30.81 28.32 58.86
N GLY A 868 -31.29 29.55 59.02
CA GLY A 868 -32.69 29.92 58.74
C GLY A 868 -33.72 29.48 59.78
N ASP A 869 -33.32 29.32 61.04
CA ASP A 869 -34.24 29.21 62.17
C ASP A 869 -34.38 30.58 62.83
N GLU A 870 -35.60 31.12 62.91
CA GLU A 870 -35.92 32.51 63.34
C GLU A 870 -35.27 32.97 64.65
#